data_AF-A0A7L3BBY7-F1
#
_entry.id   AF-A0A7L3BBY7-F1
#
_cell.length_a   1.000
_cell.length_b   1.000
_cell.length_c   1.000
_cell.angle_alpha   90.00
_cell.angle_beta   90.00
_cell.angle_gamma   90.00
#
_symmetry.space_group_name_H-M   'P 1'
#
loop_
_entity.id
_entity.type
_entity.pdbx_description
1 polymer ?
#
loop_
_entity_poly.entity_id
_entity_poly.type
_entity_poly.pdbx_seq_one_letter_code
_entity_poly.pdbx_strand_id
1 'polypeptide(L)'
;LPDRFKFAPEMEVYIDEFLNGCDDPERQLTVMIGFSTLTNQGYPVLASSSRVVRHLQPVALQKYVDWLKDMFLRPDFDCCLDFSSNRQKQNQENVNITRHKIARLRKWIIHRLANIIESPVKKEESLVMDISRFCFFHAFFEAKKKTSQIREANVLPSEPLDKEAHSVAENYFFGLLQTLNTLTVLGDTAKAAALREKHIHGVTADGKLWIFLLVEYADKLLSSEHVKAVKPFTKEQMDAWERTLQSVKNLQKKENKSDNAKVVAFQQLLLLMAIHLFKNPLETMDVLSDLLNCTERAFSKEPKKKKTDNAEPGWVEVMVEILLSLLAQPSLLIRRISKSVFVRICPSLTKRGLQLILDVLDPYQEQNEESAVVVMEESNKKVKSAQDMDEEESEDSSDEGDTEEENDSGDEERNEEVDEDFRSQLMNVLQAGNALVCDESDEELDDEAMMALDKNISALFAEQQKRIQAKKDEKDRMRKEKILRRDFKIKVLDLVEAFLTKQSENPLVFDVIEPLLRVIEQCMSSDSDKQEVDFLQKTANIFKNSLCRPKQYCKRVDALQEDLHAFVERLVKKACKHTDSSVALYYFSASLYLLKVLKGNMSDKTPTPPTPLPGKHSNAIPQASQLLGTGCLDMERVTVLYRQALTQFLTKRNSALTSSMFDDLFRRFPV
;
A
#
# COMPACT_ATOMS: atom_id res chain seq x y z
N LEU A 1 20.48 14.66 16.69
CA LEU A 1 21.71 13.99 16.18
C LEU A 1 21.67 12.47 16.46
N PRO A 2 20.90 11.68 15.71
CA PRO A 2 20.79 10.22 15.89
C PRO A 2 21.81 9.39 15.07
N ASP A 3 22.45 9.99 14.06
CA ASP A 3 23.34 9.29 13.11
C ASP A 3 24.77 9.06 13.58
N ARG A 4 25.19 9.60 14.72
CA ARG A 4 26.60 9.60 15.13
C ARG A 4 27.15 8.26 15.61
N PHE A 5 26.30 7.26 15.85
CA PHE A 5 26.72 5.94 16.39
C PHE A 5 26.14 4.76 15.60
N LYS A 6 25.89 4.92 14.30
CA LYS A 6 25.57 3.80 13.41
C LYS A 6 26.85 3.01 13.12
N PHE A 7 26.73 1.69 12.96
CA PHE A 7 27.82 0.85 12.47
C PHE A 7 28.31 1.44 11.14
N ALA A 8 29.61 1.68 11.00
CA ALA A 8 30.15 2.23 9.77
C ALA A 8 29.79 1.29 8.59
N PRO A 9 29.21 1.78 7.48
CA PRO A 9 28.84 0.94 6.34
C PRO A 9 29.99 0.05 5.85
N GLU A 10 31.23 0.53 5.98
CA GLU A 10 32.47 -0.19 5.66
C GLU A 10 32.63 -1.46 6.50
N MET A 11 32.20 -1.45 7.75
CA MET A 11 32.25 -2.62 8.62
C MET A 11 31.23 -3.69 8.21
N GLU A 12 30.07 -3.31 7.66
CA GLU A 12 29.15 -4.29 7.09
C GLU A 12 29.77 -4.98 5.87
N VAL A 13 30.53 -4.25 5.05
CA VAL A 13 31.27 -4.81 3.90
C VAL A 13 32.29 -5.84 4.38
N TYR A 14 33.09 -5.53 5.41
CA TYR A 14 34.07 -6.50 5.93
C TYR A 14 33.42 -7.75 6.52
N ILE A 15 32.27 -7.62 7.19
CA ILE A 15 31.52 -8.78 7.69
C ILE A 15 30.96 -9.59 6.52
N ASP A 16 30.37 -8.96 5.52
CA ASP A 16 29.81 -9.62 4.33
C ASP A 16 30.92 -10.39 3.57
N GLU A 17 32.08 -9.77 3.35
CA GLU A 17 33.25 -10.40 2.73
C GLU A 17 33.78 -11.58 3.55
N PHE A 18 33.91 -11.42 4.87
CA PHE A 18 34.34 -12.50 5.76
C PHE A 18 33.38 -13.68 5.71
N LEU A 19 32.07 -13.45 5.84
CA LEU A 19 31.07 -14.51 5.85
C LEU A 19 30.98 -15.22 4.50
N ASN A 20 31.17 -14.49 3.40
CA ASN A 20 31.20 -15.06 2.06
C ASN A 20 32.41 -15.99 1.85
N GLY A 21 33.57 -15.66 2.45
CA GLY A 21 34.78 -16.47 2.37
C GLY A 21 34.94 -17.53 3.47
N CYS A 22 34.01 -17.62 4.43
CA CYS A 22 34.13 -18.48 5.60
C CYS A 22 33.29 -19.76 5.45
N ASP A 23 33.96 -20.91 5.37
CA ASP A 23 33.31 -22.23 5.28
C ASP A 23 32.99 -22.87 6.64
N ASP A 24 33.46 -22.28 7.75
CA ASP A 24 33.30 -22.81 9.10
C ASP A 24 32.06 -22.20 9.80
N PRO A 25 31.00 -22.99 10.05
CA PRO A 25 29.75 -22.49 10.65
C PRO A 25 29.94 -21.95 12.08
N GLU A 26 30.94 -22.43 12.83
CA GLU A 26 31.20 -21.95 14.19
C GLU A 26 31.86 -20.58 14.18
N ARG A 27 32.75 -20.32 13.22
CA ARG A 27 33.34 -18.99 13.01
C ARG A 27 32.31 -18.00 12.49
N GLN A 28 31.48 -18.41 11.54
CA GLN A 28 30.36 -17.59 11.06
C GLN A 28 29.46 -17.16 12.23
N LEU A 29 29.08 -18.11 13.10
CA LEU A 29 28.26 -17.84 14.27
C LEU A 29 28.95 -16.90 15.27
N THR A 30 30.22 -17.16 15.58
CA THR A 30 31.01 -16.34 16.51
C THR A 30 31.08 -14.89 16.06
N VAL A 31 31.33 -14.65 14.78
CA VAL A 31 31.37 -13.30 14.21
C VAL A 31 30.00 -12.62 14.31
N MET A 32 28.93 -13.31 13.93
CA MET A 32 27.57 -12.76 14.00
C MET A 32 27.15 -12.41 15.42
N ILE A 33 27.41 -13.29 16.40
CA ILE A 33 27.12 -13.02 17.81
C ILE A 33 27.99 -11.87 18.31
N GLY A 34 29.29 -11.88 18.03
CA GLY A 34 30.23 -10.86 18.49
C GLY A 34 29.78 -9.45 18.07
N PHE A 35 29.42 -9.24 16.80
CA PHE A 35 28.90 -7.96 16.33
C PHE A 35 27.50 -7.62 16.86
N SER A 36 26.67 -8.62 17.15
CA SER A 36 25.35 -8.42 17.75
C SER A 36 25.41 -8.07 19.25
N THR A 37 26.52 -8.41 19.93
CA THR A 37 26.77 -8.07 21.34
C THR A 37 27.42 -6.70 21.55
N LEU A 38 27.82 -6.02 20.46
CA LEU A 38 28.26 -4.61 20.54
C LEU A 38 27.02 -3.73 20.61
N THR A 39 26.80 -3.06 21.74
CA THR A 39 25.57 -2.30 21.98
C THR A 39 25.84 -0.85 22.37
N ASN A 40 24.83 -0.01 22.19
CA ASN A 40 24.76 1.34 22.75
C ASN A 40 23.42 1.48 23.48
N GLN A 41 23.46 1.60 24.81
CA GLN A 41 22.26 1.59 25.65
C GLN A 41 21.35 0.37 25.35
N GLY A 42 21.95 -0.81 25.18
CA GLY A 42 21.24 -2.07 24.92
C GLY A 42 20.75 -2.25 23.48
N TYR A 43 20.92 -1.28 22.58
CA TYR A 43 20.63 -1.44 21.16
C TYR A 43 21.90 -1.91 20.42
N PRO A 44 21.89 -3.06 19.74
CA PRO A 44 23.04 -3.51 18.95
C PRO A 44 23.42 -2.51 17.86
N VAL A 45 24.72 -2.29 17.68
CA VAL A 45 25.24 -1.34 16.68
C VAL A 45 25.00 -1.87 15.26
N LEU A 46 25.08 -3.18 15.07
CA LEU A 46 24.73 -3.85 13.80
C LEU A 46 23.26 -3.57 13.44
N ALA A 47 23.00 -3.05 12.24
CA ALA A 47 21.64 -2.72 11.81
C ALA A 47 20.74 -3.97 11.75
N SER A 48 19.48 -3.85 12.20
CA SER A 48 18.51 -4.95 12.10
C SER A 48 18.25 -5.38 10.65
N SER A 49 18.37 -4.46 9.69
CA SER A 49 18.20 -4.66 8.24
C SER A 49 19.45 -5.18 7.52
N SER A 50 20.57 -5.35 8.24
CA SER A 50 21.85 -5.76 7.67
C SER A 50 21.77 -7.08 6.90
N ARG A 51 22.21 -7.10 5.64
CA ARG A 51 22.06 -8.28 4.75
C ARG A 51 23.17 -9.31 4.89
N VAL A 52 24.09 -9.12 5.82
CA VAL A 52 25.26 -10.01 6.06
C VAL A 52 24.89 -11.47 6.32
N VAL A 53 23.67 -11.74 6.84
CA VAL A 53 23.18 -13.11 7.10
C VAL A 53 22.99 -13.94 5.83
N ARG A 54 23.04 -13.33 4.63
CA ARG A 54 22.85 -14.02 3.34
C ARG A 54 23.87 -15.14 3.08
N HIS A 55 25.06 -15.04 3.68
CA HIS A 55 26.17 -15.97 3.51
C HIS A 55 26.23 -17.06 4.60
N LEU A 56 25.34 -17.01 5.60
CA LEU A 56 25.34 -18.00 6.68
C LEU A 56 24.92 -19.38 6.18
N GLN A 57 25.67 -20.39 6.59
CA GLN A 57 25.25 -21.78 6.42
C GLN A 57 23.99 -22.08 7.24
N PRO A 58 23.11 -23.01 6.82
CA PRO A 58 21.85 -23.30 7.51
C PRO A 58 22.01 -23.63 9.01
N VAL A 59 23.07 -24.36 9.36
CA VAL A 59 23.38 -24.72 10.76
C VAL A 59 23.77 -23.49 11.59
N ALA A 60 24.61 -22.60 11.04
CA ALA A 60 25.00 -21.37 11.70
C ALA A 60 23.81 -20.42 11.85
N LEU A 61 22.96 -20.32 10.82
CA LEU A 61 21.75 -19.51 10.82
C LEU A 61 20.76 -19.98 11.90
N GLN A 62 20.50 -21.29 12.02
CA GLN A 62 19.62 -21.82 13.06
C GLN A 62 20.16 -21.50 14.45
N LYS A 63 21.45 -21.76 14.71
CA LYS A 63 22.08 -21.44 16.01
C LYS A 63 22.01 -19.94 16.32
N TYR A 64 22.19 -19.08 15.32
CA TYR A 64 22.07 -17.63 15.49
C TYR A 64 20.64 -17.20 15.83
N VAL A 65 19.63 -17.79 15.19
CA VAL A 65 18.22 -17.56 15.51
C VAL A 65 17.87 -18.06 16.91
N ASP A 66 18.38 -19.22 17.32
CA ASP A 66 18.20 -19.74 18.67
C ASP A 66 18.82 -18.79 19.72
N TRP A 67 20.02 -18.26 19.44
CA TRP A 67 20.66 -17.24 20.28
C TRP A 67 19.84 -15.95 20.37
N LEU A 68 19.32 -15.44 19.24
CA LEU A 68 18.44 -14.27 19.22
C LEU A 68 17.19 -14.49 20.09
N LYS A 69 16.56 -15.65 19.98
CA LYS A 69 15.38 -16.00 20.80
C LYS A 69 15.71 -16.08 22.28
N ASP A 70 16.84 -16.67 22.64
CA ASP A 70 17.27 -16.72 24.05
C ASP A 70 17.56 -15.32 24.61
N MET A 71 18.28 -14.47 23.86
CA MET A 71 18.54 -13.08 24.23
C MET A 71 17.26 -12.23 24.33
N PHE A 72 16.23 -12.53 23.54
CA PHE A 72 14.94 -11.86 23.64
C PHE A 72 14.22 -12.21 24.95
N LEU A 73 14.22 -13.51 25.29
CA LEU A 73 13.54 -14.03 26.46
C LEU A 73 14.31 -13.68 27.74
N ARG A 74 15.62 -13.88 27.75
CA ARG A 74 16.53 -13.63 28.87
C ARG A 74 17.73 -12.80 28.39
N PRO A 75 17.57 -11.47 28.30
CA PRO A 75 18.68 -10.58 27.97
C PRO A 75 19.86 -10.75 28.92
N ASP A 76 21.02 -11.10 28.39
CA ASP A 76 22.29 -11.14 29.12
C ASP A 76 23.16 -9.96 28.68
N PHE A 77 23.19 -8.89 29.48
CA PHE A 77 24.02 -7.73 29.19
C PHE A 77 25.47 -7.90 29.67
N ASP A 78 25.79 -8.93 30.45
CA ASP A 78 27.17 -9.19 30.90
C ASP A 78 28.05 -9.68 29.74
N CYS A 79 27.44 -10.35 28.75
CA CYS A 79 28.11 -10.71 27.51
C CYS A 79 28.14 -9.56 26.47
N CYS A 80 27.48 -8.43 26.74
CA CYS A 80 27.40 -7.30 25.82
C CYS A 80 28.45 -6.23 26.14
N LEU A 81 29.04 -5.65 25.10
CA LEU A 81 29.97 -4.53 25.24
C LEU A 81 29.24 -3.21 24.93
N ASP A 82 29.07 -2.36 25.95
CA ASP A 82 28.28 -1.11 25.87
C ASP A 82 29.18 0.13 25.65
N PHE A 83 29.05 0.75 24.46
CA PHE A 83 29.84 1.92 24.06
C PHE A 83 29.20 3.27 24.40
N SER A 84 28.14 3.31 25.23
CA SER A 84 27.52 4.58 25.63
C SER A 84 28.49 5.54 26.31
N SER A 85 28.37 6.82 25.95
CA SER A 85 29.18 7.90 26.53
C SER A 85 28.89 8.13 28.02
N ASN A 86 29.84 8.73 28.74
CA ASN A 86 29.66 9.05 30.17
C ASN A 86 28.48 10.01 30.42
N ARG A 87 28.20 10.93 29.49
CA ARG A 87 27.04 11.82 29.54
C ARG A 87 25.71 11.06 29.41
N GLN A 88 25.65 10.09 28.50
CA GLN A 88 24.48 9.20 28.34
C GLN A 88 24.25 8.31 29.57
N LYS A 89 25.30 7.98 30.32
CA LYS A 89 25.20 7.19 31.56
C LYS A 89 24.76 8.02 32.78
N GLN A 90 24.95 9.34 32.76
CA GLN A 90 24.61 10.24 33.88
C GLN A 90 23.18 10.80 33.82
N ASN A 91 22.58 10.91 32.62
CA ASN A 91 21.27 11.53 32.42
C ASN A 91 20.04 10.65 32.74
N GLN A 92 20.20 9.40 33.23
CA GLN A 92 19.08 8.48 33.43
C GLN A 92 19.07 7.89 34.85
N GLU A 93 17.92 7.92 35.53
CA GLU A 93 17.75 7.28 36.85
C GLU A 93 17.88 5.74 36.74
N ASN A 94 18.71 5.14 37.61
CA ASN A 94 19.25 3.77 37.47
C ASN A 94 18.22 2.64 37.20
N VAL A 95 16.98 2.71 37.70
CA VAL A 95 15.98 1.64 37.54
C VAL A 95 15.31 1.68 36.15
N ASN A 96 15.17 2.86 35.55
CA ASN A 96 14.64 3.01 34.19
C ASN A 96 15.66 2.56 33.13
N ILE A 97 16.96 2.61 33.43
CA ILE A 97 18.03 2.25 32.49
C ILE A 97 17.90 0.79 32.03
N THR A 98 17.85 -0.18 32.95
CA THR A 98 17.86 -1.61 32.57
C THR A 98 16.63 -1.99 31.76
N ARG A 99 15.45 -1.51 32.16
CA ARG A 99 14.20 -1.75 31.43
C ARG A 99 14.24 -1.13 30.03
N HIS A 100 14.77 0.09 29.91
CA HIS A 100 14.94 0.76 28.62
C HIS A 100 15.92 0.00 27.71
N LYS A 101 17.06 -0.48 28.25
CA LYS A 101 18.01 -1.32 27.52
C LYS A 101 17.36 -2.61 27.01
N ILE A 102 16.58 -3.28 27.85
CA ILE A 102 15.83 -4.51 27.48
C ILE A 102 14.83 -4.22 26.36
N ALA A 103 14.04 -3.14 26.48
CA ALA A 103 13.06 -2.78 25.46
C ALA A 103 13.73 -2.52 24.11
N ARG A 104 14.84 -1.78 24.10
CA ARG A 104 15.63 -1.50 22.89
C ARG A 104 16.23 -2.75 22.26
N LEU A 105 16.78 -3.65 23.08
CA LEU A 105 17.30 -4.92 22.60
C LEU A 105 16.19 -5.78 21.98
N ARG A 106 15.05 -5.94 22.68
CA ARG A 106 13.91 -6.72 22.19
C ARG A 106 13.34 -6.17 20.89
N LYS A 107 13.24 -4.85 20.76
CA LYS A 107 12.86 -4.15 19.52
C LYS A 107 13.81 -4.53 18.38
N TRP A 108 15.12 -4.46 18.61
CA TRP A 108 16.11 -4.85 17.60
C TRP A 108 16.00 -6.34 17.23
N ILE A 109 15.84 -7.23 18.21
CA ILE A 109 15.79 -8.68 17.96
C ILE A 109 14.57 -9.06 17.12
N ILE A 110 13.36 -8.58 17.46
CA ILE A 110 12.16 -8.91 16.67
C ILE A 110 12.31 -8.42 15.24
N HIS A 111 12.81 -7.19 15.05
CA HIS A 111 13.06 -6.65 13.72
C HIS A 111 14.09 -7.51 12.96
N ARG A 112 15.18 -7.91 13.63
CA ARG A 112 16.20 -8.77 13.06
C ARG A 112 15.65 -10.12 12.62
N LEU A 113 14.80 -10.74 13.45
CA LEU A 113 14.13 -12.01 13.14
C LEU A 113 13.22 -11.87 11.91
N ALA A 114 12.43 -10.80 11.81
CA ALA A 114 11.61 -10.52 10.63
C ALA A 114 12.46 -10.39 9.34
N ASN A 115 13.58 -9.65 9.41
CA ASN A 115 14.45 -9.41 8.25
C ASN A 115 15.24 -10.64 7.79
N ILE A 116 15.51 -11.61 8.68
CA ILE A 116 16.13 -12.89 8.29
C ILE A 116 15.23 -13.65 7.29
N ILE A 117 13.91 -13.53 7.40
CA ILE A 117 12.97 -14.14 6.44
C ILE A 117 12.95 -13.40 5.10
N GLU A 118 13.32 -12.12 5.05
CA GLU A 118 13.45 -11.39 3.79
C GLU A 118 14.79 -11.68 3.09
N SER A 119 15.86 -11.91 3.86
CA SER A 119 17.21 -12.14 3.31
C SER A 119 17.28 -13.35 2.37
N PRO A 120 18.04 -13.29 1.24
CA PRO A 120 18.17 -14.38 0.27
C PRO A 120 19.05 -15.56 0.76
N VAL A 121 19.15 -15.77 2.07
CA VAL A 121 19.86 -16.91 2.67
C VAL A 121 19.13 -18.24 2.40
N LYS A 122 19.89 -19.32 2.23
CA LYS A 122 19.33 -20.69 2.16
C LYS A 122 18.68 -21.03 3.51
N LYS A 123 17.36 -21.21 3.50
CA LYS A 123 16.56 -21.49 4.70
C LYS A 123 15.50 -22.53 4.42
N GLU A 124 15.18 -23.28 5.47
CA GLU A 124 14.14 -24.31 5.45
C GLU A 124 12.79 -23.72 5.89
N GLU A 125 11.70 -24.40 5.51
CA GLU A 125 10.35 -24.01 5.92
C GLU A 125 10.14 -24.10 7.44
N SER A 126 10.86 -25.03 8.09
CA SER A 126 10.89 -25.22 9.53
C SER A 126 11.33 -23.93 10.25
N LEU A 127 12.43 -23.32 9.80
CA LEU A 127 12.97 -22.09 10.35
C LEU A 127 12.04 -20.90 10.10
N VAL A 128 11.46 -20.78 8.90
CA VAL A 128 10.50 -19.72 8.58
C VAL A 128 9.27 -19.80 9.48
N MET A 129 8.70 -21.00 9.65
CA MET A 129 7.57 -21.19 10.58
C MET A 129 7.97 -20.88 12.03
N ASP A 130 9.15 -21.29 12.45
CA ASP A 130 9.64 -21.14 13.81
C ASP A 130 9.88 -19.67 14.20
N ILE A 131 10.43 -18.86 13.29
CA ILE A 131 10.52 -17.40 13.46
C ILE A 131 9.12 -16.77 13.43
N SER A 132 8.28 -17.15 12.46
CA SER A 132 6.94 -16.54 12.30
C SER A 132 6.04 -16.78 13.52
N ARG A 133 6.08 -17.99 14.09
CA ARG A 133 5.34 -18.32 15.32
C ARG A 133 5.86 -17.57 16.53
N PHE A 134 7.17 -17.42 16.65
CA PHE A 134 7.80 -16.66 17.73
C PHE A 134 7.39 -15.19 17.69
N CYS A 135 7.51 -14.54 16.53
CA CYS A 135 7.07 -13.15 16.35
C CYS A 135 5.57 -12.99 16.60
N PHE A 136 4.73 -13.89 16.08
CA PHE A 136 3.28 -13.87 16.33
C PHE A 136 2.93 -14.03 17.81
N PHE A 137 3.55 -15.00 18.49
CA PHE A 137 3.29 -15.27 19.90
C PHE A 137 3.64 -14.05 20.75
N HIS A 138 4.85 -13.49 20.61
CA HIS A 138 5.26 -12.35 21.42
C HIS A 138 4.62 -11.01 21.01
N ALA A 139 4.00 -10.92 19.83
CA ALA A 139 3.17 -9.78 19.46
C ALA A 139 1.80 -9.82 20.15
N PHE A 140 1.09 -10.96 20.14
CA PHE A 140 -0.33 -11.01 20.51
C PHE A 140 -0.67 -11.84 21.75
N PHE A 141 0.29 -12.60 22.28
CA PHE A 141 0.07 -13.55 23.36
C PHE A 141 1.14 -13.48 24.46
N GLU A 142 0.76 -13.92 25.65
CA GLU A 142 1.62 -14.07 26.82
C GLU A 142 1.40 -15.45 27.44
N ALA A 143 2.48 -16.13 27.83
CA ALA A 143 2.37 -17.39 28.55
C ALA A 143 1.98 -17.14 30.01
N LYS A 144 0.89 -17.77 30.49
CA LYS A 144 0.51 -17.73 31.92
C LYS A 144 1.38 -18.67 32.75
N LYS A 145 1.76 -19.82 32.18
CA LYS A 145 2.60 -20.85 32.82
C LYS A 145 3.51 -21.50 31.78
N LYS A 146 4.69 -21.95 32.21
CA LYS A 146 5.60 -22.75 31.39
C LYS A 146 4.90 -24.02 30.95
N THR A 147 4.87 -24.29 29.66
CA THR A 147 4.17 -25.45 29.10
C THR A 147 4.93 -26.00 27.89
N SER A 148 5.18 -27.31 27.87
CA SER A 148 5.84 -28.01 26.75
C SER A 148 4.97 -28.18 25.49
N GLN A 149 3.68 -27.92 25.59
CA GLN A 149 2.71 -28.06 24.50
C GLN A 149 2.85 -26.95 23.45
N ILE A 150 3.37 -25.78 23.83
CA ILE A 150 3.57 -24.62 22.96
C ILE A 150 5.04 -24.25 23.08
N ARG A 151 5.80 -24.36 21.98
CA ARG A 151 7.26 -24.20 22.00
C ARG A 151 7.68 -22.82 22.52
N GLU A 152 6.91 -21.81 22.16
CA GLU A 152 7.09 -20.40 22.49
C GLU A 152 6.75 -20.10 23.97
N ALA A 153 6.01 -21.00 24.64
CA ALA A 153 5.68 -20.91 26.07
C ALA A 153 6.56 -21.82 26.95
N ASN A 154 7.59 -22.46 26.39
CA ASN A 154 8.53 -23.28 27.15
C ASN A 154 9.33 -22.46 28.16
N VAL A 155 9.72 -21.25 27.75
CA VAL A 155 10.57 -20.33 28.52
C VAL A 155 9.80 -19.03 28.68
N LEU A 156 9.64 -18.61 29.94
CA LEU A 156 9.04 -17.31 30.24
C LEU A 156 10.11 -16.22 30.06
N PRO A 157 9.75 -15.05 29.51
CA PRO A 157 10.63 -13.89 29.51
C PRO A 157 11.07 -13.56 30.94
N SER A 158 12.34 -13.19 31.14
CA SER A 158 12.87 -12.76 32.44
C SER A 158 12.12 -11.54 32.96
N GLU A 159 11.92 -10.55 32.09
CA GLU A 159 11.08 -9.38 32.31
C GLU A 159 9.84 -9.44 31.41
N PRO A 160 8.63 -9.12 31.89
CA PRO A 160 7.43 -9.08 31.05
C PRO A 160 7.57 -8.02 29.96
N LEU A 161 6.90 -8.24 28.82
CA LEU A 161 6.79 -7.21 27.79
C LEU A 161 5.78 -6.15 28.24
N ASP A 162 6.07 -4.89 27.91
CA ASP A 162 5.11 -3.81 28.09
C ASP A 162 4.27 -3.58 26.83
N LYS A 163 3.27 -2.71 26.95
CA LYS A 163 2.35 -2.40 25.86
C LYS A 163 3.06 -1.84 24.62
N GLU A 164 4.13 -1.09 24.82
CA GLU A 164 4.91 -0.50 23.72
C GLU A 164 5.71 -1.59 22.99
N ALA A 165 6.36 -2.49 23.71
CA ALA A 165 7.06 -3.64 23.13
C ALA A 165 6.10 -4.55 22.33
N HIS A 166 4.88 -4.78 22.83
CA HIS A 166 3.85 -5.51 22.08
C HIS A 166 3.41 -4.78 20.80
N SER A 167 3.21 -3.46 20.85
CA SER A 167 2.86 -2.64 19.68
C SER A 167 3.96 -2.68 18.61
N VAL A 168 5.23 -2.56 19.03
CA VAL A 168 6.39 -2.67 18.14
C VAL A 168 6.49 -4.07 17.52
N ALA A 169 6.29 -5.12 18.32
CA ALA A 169 6.28 -6.50 17.85
C ALA A 169 5.14 -6.77 16.86
N GLU A 170 3.96 -6.21 17.11
CA GLU A 170 2.79 -6.23 16.23
C GLU A 170 3.13 -5.64 14.86
N ASN A 171 3.73 -4.44 14.80
CA ASN A 171 4.13 -3.80 13.54
C ASN A 171 5.13 -4.65 12.73
N TYR A 172 6.18 -5.15 13.38
CA TYR A 172 7.15 -6.03 12.71
C TYR A 172 6.53 -7.36 12.27
N PHE A 173 5.55 -7.89 12.99
CA PHE A 173 4.84 -9.09 12.56
C PHE A 173 4.02 -8.84 11.29
N PHE A 174 3.35 -7.69 11.14
CA PHE A 174 2.64 -7.38 9.89
C PHE A 174 3.59 -7.12 8.71
N GLY A 175 4.77 -6.53 8.96
CA GLY A 175 5.86 -6.50 7.98
C GLY A 175 6.33 -7.89 7.59
N LEU A 176 6.53 -8.78 8.57
CA LEU A 176 6.85 -10.18 8.31
C LEU A 176 5.74 -10.89 7.52
N LEU A 177 4.46 -10.65 7.81
CA LEU A 177 3.34 -11.23 7.09
C LEU A 177 3.32 -10.79 5.61
N GLN A 178 3.73 -9.56 5.33
CA GLN A 178 3.98 -9.10 3.98
C GLN A 178 5.07 -9.92 3.31
N THR A 179 6.24 -10.08 3.95
CA THR A 179 7.33 -10.92 3.43
C THR A 179 6.89 -12.35 3.21
N LEU A 180 6.12 -12.96 4.12
CA LEU A 180 5.56 -14.30 3.94
C LEU A 180 4.61 -14.39 2.74
N ASN A 181 3.86 -13.34 2.41
CA ASN A 181 2.98 -13.31 1.25
C ASN A 181 3.76 -13.22 -0.08
N THR A 182 4.94 -12.58 -0.06
CA THR A 182 5.80 -12.41 -1.23
C THR A 182 6.84 -13.51 -1.39
N LEU A 183 7.08 -14.29 -0.33
CA LEU A 183 8.09 -15.33 -0.27
C LEU A 183 7.93 -16.33 -1.42
N THR A 184 9.03 -16.59 -2.12
CA THR A 184 9.10 -17.63 -3.14
C THR A 184 9.07 -19.00 -2.46
N VAL A 185 8.51 -19.99 -3.16
CA VAL A 185 8.41 -21.35 -2.60
C VAL A 185 9.79 -21.90 -2.30
N LEU A 186 9.99 -22.36 -1.05
CA LEU A 186 11.25 -22.88 -0.56
C LEU A 186 11.42 -24.38 -0.89
N GLY A 187 12.66 -24.86 -0.83
CA GLY A 187 13.02 -26.26 -1.01
C GLY A 187 13.21 -26.72 -2.45
N ASP A 188 13.90 -27.84 -2.62
CA ASP A 188 14.34 -28.36 -3.94
C ASP A 188 13.43 -29.48 -4.48
N THR A 189 12.23 -29.62 -3.93
CA THR A 189 11.28 -30.64 -4.41
C THR A 189 10.74 -30.30 -5.79
N ALA A 190 10.39 -31.31 -6.59
CA ALA A 190 9.78 -31.12 -7.91
C ALA A 190 8.48 -30.30 -7.85
N LYS A 191 7.70 -30.46 -6.77
CA LYS A 191 6.48 -29.66 -6.52
C LYS A 191 6.82 -28.19 -6.28
N ALA A 192 7.83 -27.91 -5.45
CA ALA A 192 8.28 -26.54 -5.20
C ALA A 192 8.83 -25.88 -6.47
N ALA A 193 9.60 -26.61 -7.28
CA ALA A 193 10.08 -26.12 -8.58
C ALA A 193 8.92 -25.75 -9.52
N ALA A 194 7.92 -26.61 -9.66
CA ALA A 194 6.75 -26.34 -10.50
C ALA A 194 5.92 -25.12 -10.01
N LEU A 195 5.88 -24.87 -8.69
CA LEU A 195 5.21 -23.69 -8.14
C LEU A 195 6.01 -22.40 -8.41
N ARG A 196 7.35 -22.47 -8.38
CA ARG A 196 8.23 -21.35 -8.73
C ARG A 196 8.12 -20.98 -10.20
N GLU A 197 8.07 -21.96 -11.11
CA GLU A 197 7.85 -21.72 -12.54
C GLU A 197 6.50 -21.03 -12.83
N LYS A 198 5.49 -21.31 -12.00
CA LYS A 198 4.18 -20.66 -12.08
C LYS A 198 4.12 -19.30 -11.39
N HIS A 199 5.24 -18.80 -10.85
CA HIS A 199 5.32 -17.56 -10.07
C HIS A 199 4.30 -17.49 -8.92
N ILE A 200 4.07 -18.62 -8.25
CA ILE A 200 3.18 -18.68 -7.07
C ILE A 200 4.01 -18.30 -5.84
N HIS A 201 3.53 -17.30 -5.10
CA HIS A 201 4.16 -16.78 -3.88
C HIS A 201 3.30 -17.07 -2.66
N GLY A 202 3.92 -17.05 -1.47
CA GLY A 202 3.22 -17.15 -0.20
C GLY A 202 2.65 -18.52 0.13
N VAL A 203 3.23 -19.57 -0.45
CA VAL A 203 2.90 -20.97 -0.18
C VAL A 203 4.14 -21.76 0.25
N THR A 204 3.89 -22.81 1.01
CA THR A 204 4.85 -23.89 1.32
C THR A 204 5.06 -24.80 0.11
N ALA A 205 6.05 -25.70 0.16
CA ALA A 205 6.36 -26.70 -0.84
C ALA A 205 5.18 -27.66 -1.10
N ASP A 206 4.31 -27.83 -0.10
CA ASP A 206 3.07 -28.60 -0.19
C ASP A 206 1.90 -27.81 -0.81
N GLY A 207 2.09 -26.53 -1.10
CA GLY A 207 1.05 -25.65 -1.67
C GLY A 207 0.12 -25.02 -0.64
N LYS A 208 0.33 -25.22 0.67
CA LYS A 208 -0.45 -24.55 1.72
C LYS A 208 0.02 -23.12 1.90
N LEU A 209 -0.92 -22.19 2.08
CA LEU A 209 -0.64 -20.79 2.34
C LEU A 209 0.03 -20.60 3.71
N TRP A 210 1.10 -19.78 3.79
CA TRP A 210 1.77 -19.46 5.07
C TRP A 210 0.80 -18.82 6.08
N ILE A 211 -0.05 -17.92 5.61
CA ILE A 211 -1.07 -17.26 6.43
C ILE A 211 -2.08 -18.27 7.02
N PHE A 212 -2.40 -19.34 6.30
CA PHE A 212 -3.29 -20.39 6.81
C PHE A 212 -2.64 -21.14 7.98
N LEU A 213 -1.36 -21.46 7.88
CA LEU A 213 -0.62 -22.13 8.97
C LEU A 213 -0.51 -21.25 10.22
N LEU A 214 -0.41 -19.93 10.05
CA LEU A 214 -0.41 -18.97 11.16
C LEU A 214 -1.80 -18.86 11.81
N VAL A 215 -2.87 -18.85 11.02
CA VAL A 215 -4.24 -18.86 11.53
C VAL A 215 -4.55 -20.16 12.29
N GLU A 216 -4.12 -21.33 11.78
CA GLU A 216 -4.24 -22.59 12.51
C GLU A 216 -3.44 -22.59 13.82
N TYR A 217 -2.30 -21.90 13.85
CA TYR A 217 -1.52 -21.73 15.08
C TYR A 217 -2.23 -20.80 16.06
N ALA A 218 -2.76 -19.67 15.59
CA ALA A 218 -3.55 -18.74 16.40
C ALA A 218 -4.77 -19.42 17.03
N ASP A 219 -5.48 -20.26 16.27
CA ASP A 219 -6.62 -21.03 16.75
C ASP A 219 -6.27 -21.96 17.92
N LYS A 220 -5.10 -22.62 17.84
CA LYS A 220 -4.56 -23.45 18.93
C LYS A 220 -4.20 -22.62 20.17
N LEU A 221 -3.69 -21.41 19.98
CA LEU A 221 -3.36 -20.50 21.09
C LEU A 221 -4.63 -19.98 21.78
N LEU A 222 -5.64 -19.58 21.01
CA LEU A 222 -6.93 -19.11 21.52
C LEU A 222 -7.69 -20.20 22.29
N SER A 223 -7.53 -21.46 21.87
CA SER A 223 -8.13 -22.62 22.54
C SER A 223 -7.36 -23.10 23.79
N SER A 224 -6.16 -22.58 24.04
CA SER A 224 -5.29 -23.04 25.12
C SER A 224 -5.52 -22.27 26.43
N GLU A 225 -5.65 -22.98 27.55
CA GLU A 225 -5.78 -22.35 28.86
C GLU A 225 -4.46 -21.76 29.39
N HIS A 226 -3.33 -22.24 28.87
CA HIS A 226 -1.98 -21.93 29.34
C HIS A 226 -1.42 -20.59 28.84
N VAL A 227 -2.10 -19.99 27.86
CA VAL A 227 -1.71 -18.74 27.21
C VAL A 227 -2.83 -17.72 27.41
N LYS A 228 -2.48 -16.44 27.38
CA LYS A 228 -3.40 -15.30 27.42
C LYS A 228 -3.17 -14.45 26.18
N ALA A 229 -4.23 -14.03 25.51
CA ALA A 229 -4.11 -12.98 24.50
C ALA A 229 -3.83 -11.63 25.19
N VAL A 230 -2.91 -10.84 24.65
CA VAL A 230 -2.57 -9.48 25.12
C VAL A 230 -3.82 -8.59 25.05
N LYS A 231 -4.55 -8.69 23.94
CA LYS A 231 -5.88 -8.09 23.72
C LYS A 231 -6.91 -9.25 23.65
N PRO A 232 -7.61 -9.59 24.75
CA PRO A 232 -8.59 -10.68 24.74
C PRO A 232 -9.76 -10.40 23.80
N PHE A 233 -10.17 -11.41 23.04
CA PHE A 233 -11.32 -11.27 22.14
C PHE A 233 -12.63 -11.19 22.93
N THR A 234 -13.55 -10.35 22.45
CA THR A 234 -14.94 -10.36 22.91
C THR A 234 -15.64 -11.62 22.41
N LYS A 235 -16.82 -11.93 22.98
CA LYS A 235 -17.63 -13.08 22.51
C LYS A 235 -17.97 -12.97 21.03
N GLU A 236 -18.33 -11.78 20.58
CA GLU A 236 -18.64 -11.49 19.17
C GLU A 236 -17.43 -11.71 18.26
N GLN A 237 -16.23 -11.28 18.69
CA GLN A 237 -14.99 -11.49 17.94
C GLN A 237 -14.61 -12.97 17.86
N MET A 238 -14.80 -13.73 18.96
CA MET A 238 -14.60 -15.18 18.96
C MET A 238 -15.59 -15.91 18.05
N ASP A 239 -16.86 -15.50 18.04
CA ASP A 239 -17.87 -16.08 17.16
C ASP A 239 -17.55 -15.80 15.68
N ALA A 240 -17.11 -14.58 15.36
CA ALA A 240 -16.67 -14.22 14.02
C ALA A 240 -15.42 -14.99 13.59
N TRP A 241 -14.45 -15.18 14.50
CA TRP A 241 -13.27 -16.02 14.28
C TRP A 241 -13.65 -17.46 13.92
N GLU A 242 -14.51 -18.11 14.73
CA GLU A 242 -14.94 -19.49 14.50
C GLU A 242 -15.72 -19.62 13.18
N ARG A 243 -16.63 -18.69 12.88
CA ARG A 243 -17.34 -18.64 11.59
C ARG A 243 -16.38 -18.52 10.40
N THR A 244 -15.33 -17.70 10.56
CA THR A 244 -14.29 -17.52 9.54
C THR A 244 -13.53 -18.82 9.28
N LEU A 245 -13.11 -19.51 10.33
CA LEU A 245 -12.44 -20.81 10.20
C LEU A 245 -13.34 -21.87 9.58
N GLN A 246 -14.61 -21.92 9.95
CA GLN A 246 -15.58 -22.83 9.35
C GLN A 246 -15.79 -22.53 7.86
N SER A 247 -15.90 -21.25 7.49
CA SER A 247 -16.00 -20.81 6.10
C SER A 247 -14.76 -21.22 5.28
N VAL A 248 -13.56 -20.98 5.80
CA VAL A 248 -12.29 -21.39 5.16
C VAL A 248 -12.22 -22.91 4.97
N LYS A 249 -12.57 -23.70 5.99
CA LYS A 249 -12.63 -25.17 5.91
C LYS A 249 -13.64 -25.64 4.85
N ASN A 250 -14.79 -24.95 4.74
CA ASN A 250 -15.81 -25.25 3.73
C ASN A 250 -15.36 -24.90 2.31
N LEU A 251 -14.59 -23.82 2.15
CA LEU A 251 -13.99 -23.41 0.88
C LEU A 251 -12.92 -24.41 0.41
N GLN A 252 -12.04 -24.87 1.31
CA GLN A 252 -11.03 -25.89 1.00
C GLN A 252 -11.65 -27.21 0.50
N LYS A 253 -12.80 -27.63 1.08
CA LYS A 253 -13.55 -28.81 0.59
C LYS A 253 -14.12 -28.63 -0.82
N LYS A 254 -14.27 -27.39 -1.30
CA LYS A 254 -14.84 -27.04 -2.61
C LYS A 254 -13.77 -26.78 -3.69
N GLU A 255 -12.48 -26.81 -3.35
CA GLU A 255 -11.35 -26.45 -4.22
C GLU A 255 -11.29 -27.26 -5.54
N ASN A 256 -11.82 -28.49 -5.53
CA ASN A 256 -11.86 -29.39 -6.70
C ASN A 256 -12.99 -29.08 -7.72
N LYS A 257 -13.70 -27.95 -7.60
CA LYS A 257 -14.81 -27.55 -8.49
C LYS A 257 -14.39 -26.43 -9.46
N SER A 258 -15.21 -26.14 -10.47
CA SER A 258 -14.90 -25.16 -11.54
C SER A 258 -14.67 -23.72 -11.06
N ASP A 259 -14.96 -23.39 -9.80
CA ASP A 259 -14.82 -22.05 -9.21
C ASP A 259 -13.52 -21.87 -8.39
N ASN A 260 -12.44 -22.61 -8.69
CA ASN A 260 -11.19 -22.57 -7.91
C ASN A 260 -10.63 -21.14 -7.73
N ALA A 261 -10.66 -20.31 -8.78
CA ALA A 261 -10.20 -18.92 -8.70
C ALA A 261 -10.98 -18.09 -7.65
N LYS A 262 -12.31 -18.26 -7.59
CA LYS A 262 -13.17 -17.60 -6.60
C LYS A 262 -12.91 -18.14 -5.19
N VAL A 263 -12.80 -19.46 -5.04
CA VAL A 263 -12.51 -20.11 -3.76
C VAL A 263 -11.22 -19.56 -3.15
N VAL A 264 -10.15 -19.48 -3.94
CA VAL A 264 -8.86 -18.94 -3.48
C VAL A 264 -8.95 -17.45 -3.12
N ALA A 265 -9.68 -16.65 -3.90
CA ALA A 265 -9.89 -15.23 -3.63
C ALA A 265 -10.56 -14.99 -2.26
N PHE A 266 -11.69 -15.65 -2.00
CA PHE A 266 -12.39 -15.53 -0.72
C PHE A 266 -11.56 -16.08 0.44
N GLN A 267 -10.89 -17.22 0.25
CA GLN A 267 -10.02 -17.80 1.27
C GLN A 267 -8.87 -16.85 1.66
N GLN A 268 -8.23 -16.20 0.69
CA GLN A 268 -7.15 -15.25 0.97
C GLN A 268 -7.63 -14.03 1.77
N LEU A 269 -8.78 -13.44 1.41
CA LEU A 269 -9.34 -12.32 2.16
C LEU A 269 -9.78 -12.73 3.58
N LEU A 270 -10.47 -13.86 3.73
CA LEU A 270 -10.92 -14.33 5.04
C LEU A 270 -9.75 -14.58 5.99
N LEU A 271 -8.67 -15.19 5.50
CA LEU A 271 -7.45 -15.41 6.30
C LEU A 271 -6.74 -14.10 6.65
N LEU A 272 -6.73 -13.13 5.73
CA LEU A 272 -6.17 -11.82 5.98
C LEU A 272 -6.96 -11.10 7.09
N MET A 273 -8.27 -11.04 6.97
CA MET A 273 -9.16 -10.38 7.94
C MET A 273 -9.10 -11.07 9.30
N ALA A 274 -9.00 -12.41 9.34
CA ALA A 274 -8.80 -13.14 10.60
C ALA A 274 -7.56 -12.65 11.34
N ILE A 275 -6.41 -12.47 10.67
CA ILE A 275 -5.21 -11.93 11.32
C ILE A 275 -5.37 -10.46 11.69
N HIS A 276 -6.06 -9.65 10.87
CA HIS A 276 -6.27 -8.22 11.16
C HIS A 276 -7.16 -7.98 12.39
N LEU A 277 -7.97 -8.96 12.82
CA LEU A 277 -8.69 -8.90 14.11
C LEU A 277 -7.75 -8.70 15.31
N PHE A 278 -6.51 -9.18 15.24
CA PHE A 278 -5.52 -8.97 16.31
C PHE A 278 -4.97 -7.55 16.36
N LYS A 279 -4.98 -6.83 15.22
CA LYS A 279 -4.50 -5.45 15.09
C LYS A 279 -5.58 -4.47 15.50
N ASN A 280 -6.62 -4.37 14.66
CA ASN A 280 -7.69 -3.40 14.77
C ASN A 280 -9.06 -4.12 14.77
N PRO A 281 -9.49 -4.69 15.91
CA PRO A 281 -10.67 -5.53 15.95
C PRO A 281 -11.97 -4.78 15.63
N LEU A 282 -12.10 -3.50 16.03
CA LEU A 282 -13.35 -2.74 15.83
C LEU A 282 -13.64 -2.55 14.33
N GLU A 283 -12.69 -2.01 13.58
CA GLU A 283 -12.83 -1.77 12.13
C GLU A 283 -12.89 -3.07 11.33
N THR A 284 -12.14 -4.11 11.76
CA THR A 284 -12.08 -5.37 11.02
C THR A 284 -13.37 -6.18 11.14
N MET A 285 -14.12 -6.05 12.24
CA MET A 285 -15.34 -6.83 12.46
C MET A 285 -16.44 -6.52 11.45
N ASP A 286 -16.62 -5.24 11.10
CA ASP A 286 -17.62 -4.83 10.11
C ASP A 286 -17.27 -5.39 8.73
N VAL A 287 -16.02 -5.20 8.30
CA VAL A 287 -15.51 -5.72 7.01
C VAL A 287 -15.57 -7.25 6.96
N LEU A 288 -15.25 -7.94 8.07
CA LEU A 288 -15.29 -9.39 8.14
C LEU A 288 -16.72 -9.93 8.10
N SER A 289 -17.66 -9.28 8.77
CA SER A 289 -19.09 -9.64 8.71
C SER A 289 -19.62 -9.55 7.29
N ASP A 290 -19.34 -8.44 6.59
CA ASP A 290 -19.73 -8.24 5.19
C ASP A 290 -19.07 -9.27 4.26
N LEU A 291 -17.80 -9.60 4.50
CA LEU A 291 -17.08 -10.62 3.74
C LEU A 291 -17.65 -12.03 3.96
N LEU A 292 -18.03 -12.39 5.18
CA LEU A 292 -18.67 -13.67 5.49
C LEU A 292 -20.03 -13.78 4.78
N ASN A 293 -20.87 -12.75 4.89
CA ASN A 293 -22.15 -12.67 4.20
C ASN A 293 -21.98 -12.72 2.67
N CYS A 294 -20.99 -12.02 2.14
CA CYS A 294 -20.63 -12.04 0.72
C CYS A 294 -20.19 -13.44 0.26
N THR A 295 -19.41 -14.15 1.08
CA THR A 295 -19.00 -15.53 0.82
C THR A 295 -20.21 -16.46 0.76
N GLU A 296 -21.12 -16.37 1.73
CA GLU A 296 -22.34 -17.16 1.73
C GLU A 296 -23.18 -16.90 0.49
N ARG A 297 -23.38 -15.63 0.11
CA ARG A 297 -24.11 -15.25 -1.11
C ARG A 297 -23.43 -15.77 -2.39
N ALA A 298 -22.10 -15.66 -2.49
CA ALA A 298 -21.35 -16.06 -3.68
C ALA A 298 -21.39 -17.59 -3.92
N PHE A 299 -21.51 -18.38 -2.85
CA PHE A 299 -21.51 -19.85 -2.92
C PHE A 299 -22.89 -20.48 -2.64
N SER A 300 -23.91 -19.68 -2.34
CA SER A 300 -25.30 -20.13 -2.19
C SER A 300 -25.94 -20.37 -3.56
N LYS A 301 -26.66 -21.49 -3.69
CA LYS A 301 -27.40 -21.84 -4.91
C LYS A 301 -28.77 -21.13 -4.99
N GLU A 302 -28.89 -19.90 -4.49
CA GLU A 302 -30.20 -19.24 -4.52
C GLU A 302 -30.62 -18.91 -5.97
N PRO A 303 -31.89 -19.11 -6.32
CA PRO A 303 -32.39 -18.87 -7.67
C PRO A 303 -32.28 -17.37 -7.97
N LYS A 304 -31.83 -17.04 -9.18
CA LYS A 304 -31.83 -15.68 -9.74
C LYS A 304 -33.21 -15.04 -9.50
N LYS A 305 -33.36 -14.23 -8.44
CA LYS A 305 -34.58 -13.44 -8.23
C LYS A 305 -34.70 -12.46 -9.40
N LYS A 306 -35.93 -12.34 -9.91
CA LYS A 306 -36.29 -11.55 -11.10
C LYS A 306 -35.77 -10.12 -10.99
N LYS A 307 -35.30 -9.58 -12.11
CA LYS A 307 -34.98 -8.16 -12.29
C LYS A 307 -36.18 -7.29 -11.90
N THR A 308 -36.05 -6.57 -10.79
CA THR A 308 -36.76 -5.33 -10.48
C THR A 308 -35.69 -4.30 -10.15
N ASP A 309 -35.83 -3.08 -10.66
CA ASP A 309 -34.80 -2.02 -10.68
C ASP A 309 -34.31 -1.51 -9.31
N ASN A 310 -34.79 -2.08 -8.20
CA ASN A 310 -34.23 -1.95 -6.85
C ASN A 310 -33.55 -3.26 -6.41
N ALA A 311 -32.67 -3.79 -7.25
CA ALA A 311 -31.97 -5.05 -6.95
C ALA A 311 -30.89 -4.82 -5.87
N GLU A 312 -30.96 -5.63 -4.80
CA GLU A 312 -29.87 -5.73 -3.81
C GLU A 312 -28.51 -5.90 -4.51
N PRO A 313 -27.43 -5.31 -3.95
CA PRO A 313 -26.11 -5.42 -4.56
C PRO A 313 -25.72 -6.89 -4.74
N GLY A 314 -25.26 -7.23 -5.95
CA GLY A 314 -24.73 -8.55 -6.23
C GLY A 314 -23.47 -8.82 -5.40
N TRP A 315 -23.11 -10.09 -5.14
CA TRP A 315 -21.91 -10.43 -4.37
C TRP A 315 -20.62 -9.79 -4.94
N VAL A 316 -20.57 -9.57 -6.26
CA VAL A 316 -19.45 -8.90 -6.94
C VAL A 316 -19.35 -7.44 -6.54
N GLU A 317 -20.47 -6.74 -6.41
CA GLU A 317 -20.52 -5.32 -6.01
C GLU A 317 -20.06 -5.18 -4.56
N VAL A 318 -20.61 -6.01 -3.66
CA VAL A 318 -20.17 -6.06 -2.25
C VAL A 318 -18.68 -6.38 -2.15
N MET A 319 -18.18 -7.33 -2.94
CA MET A 319 -16.75 -7.65 -2.97
C MET A 319 -15.90 -6.45 -3.44
N VAL A 320 -16.35 -5.70 -4.45
CA VAL A 320 -15.63 -4.51 -4.92
C VAL A 320 -15.61 -3.44 -3.84
N GLU A 321 -16.73 -3.19 -3.15
CA GLU A 321 -16.80 -2.22 -2.04
C GLU A 321 -15.87 -2.60 -0.89
N ILE A 322 -15.83 -3.89 -0.51
CA ILE A 322 -14.86 -4.41 0.48
C ILE A 322 -13.42 -4.18 0.01
N LEU A 323 -13.11 -4.43 -1.27
CA LEU A 323 -11.77 -4.18 -1.79
C LEU A 323 -11.42 -2.69 -1.77
N LEU A 324 -12.36 -1.79 -2.08
CA LEU A 324 -12.16 -0.35 -2.03
C LEU A 324 -11.94 0.14 -0.59
N SER A 325 -12.73 -0.32 0.37
CA SER A 325 -12.53 0.04 1.80
C SER A 325 -11.18 -0.44 2.32
N LEU A 326 -10.77 -1.64 1.94
CA LEU A 326 -9.45 -2.18 2.26
C LEU A 326 -8.31 -1.39 1.61
N LEU A 327 -8.46 -0.96 0.34
CA LEU A 327 -7.45 -0.16 -0.35
C LEU A 327 -7.30 1.26 0.20
N ALA A 328 -8.32 1.79 0.88
CA ALA A 328 -8.22 3.09 1.56
C ALA A 328 -7.23 3.05 2.75
N GLN A 329 -6.94 1.87 3.30
CA GLN A 329 -5.98 1.71 4.39
C GLN A 329 -4.52 1.80 3.89
N PRO A 330 -3.60 2.40 4.67
CA PRO A 330 -2.18 2.50 4.34
C PRO A 330 -1.44 1.16 4.58
N SER A 331 -1.76 0.13 3.79
CA SER A 331 -1.14 -1.20 3.91
C SER A 331 -0.74 -1.79 2.56
N LEU A 332 0.56 -2.08 2.39
CA LEU A 332 1.11 -2.72 1.20
C LEU A 332 0.64 -4.16 1.05
N LEU A 333 0.52 -4.90 2.16
CA LEU A 333 -0.03 -6.25 2.17
C LEU A 333 -1.47 -6.28 1.67
N ILE A 334 -2.32 -5.37 2.19
CA ILE A 334 -3.71 -5.25 1.76
C ILE A 334 -3.78 -4.88 0.28
N ARG A 335 -3.01 -3.87 -0.17
CA ARG A 335 -2.92 -3.51 -1.60
C ARG A 335 -2.61 -4.71 -2.50
N ARG A 336 -1.62 -5.51 -2.13
CA ARG A 336 -1.18 -6.69 -2.89
C ARG A 336 -2.25 -7.78 -2.92
N ILE A 337 -2.85 -8.09 -1.77
CA ILE A 337 -3.90 -9.12 -1.68
C ILE A 337 -5.14 -8.66 -2.43
N SER A 338 -5.57 -7.40 -2.29
CA SER A 338 -6.69 -6.83 -3.03
C SER A 338 -6.49 -6.91 -4.53
N LYS A 339 -5.29 -6.59 -5.06
CA LYS A 339 -4.96 -6.77 -6.49
C LYS A 339 -5.04 -8.24 -6.91
N SER A 340 -4.48 -9.17 -6.12
CA SER A 340 -4.53 -10.62 -6.39
C SER A 340 -5.97 -11.15 -6.43
N VAL A 341 -6.79 -10.75 -5.46
CA VAL A 341 -8.19 -11.14 -5.35
C VAL A 341 -8.99 -10.57 -6.51
N PHE A 342 -8.81 -9.28 -6.82
CA PHE A 342 -9.48 -8.61 -7.92
C PHE A 342 -9.22 -9.32 -9.25
N VAL A 343 -7.96 -9.66 -9.55
CA VAL A 343 -7.59 -10.41 -10.77
C VAL A 343 -8.36 -11.73 -10.91
N ARG A 344 -8.64 -12.42 -9.79
CA ARG A 344 -9.36 -13.71 -9.78
C ARG A 344 -10.87 -13.55 -9.93
N ILE A 345 -11.46 -12.48 -9.41
CA ILE A 345 -12.90 -12.19 -9.54
C ILE A 345 -13.24 -11.43 -10.82
N CYS A 346 -12.24 -10.82 -11.48
CA CYS A 346 -12.36 -9.99 -12.67
C CYS A 346 -13.27 -10.58 -13.78
N PRO A 347 -13.27 -11.89 -14.07
CA PRO A 347 -14.19 -12.47 -15.08
C PRO A 347 -15.68 -12.39 -14.70
N SER A 348 -16.01 -12.18 -13.43
CA SER A 348 -17.39 -12.02 -12.94
C SER A 348 -17.78 -10.55 -12.76
N LEU A 349 -16.92 -9.60 -13.13
CA LEU A 349 -17.15 -8.17 -12.91
C LEU A 349 -18.40 -7.66 -13.64
N THR A 350 -19.29 -6.99 -12.92
CA THR A 350 -20.50 -6.36 -13.46
C THR A 350 -20.24 -4.91 -13.84
N LYS A 351 -21.11 -4.32 -14.68
CA LYS A 351 -21.03 -2.90 -15.04
C LYS A 351 -21.07 -1.99 -13.81
N ARG A 352 -21.96 -2.29 -12.85
CA ARG A 352 -22.07 -1.56 -11.59
C ARG A 352 -20.82 -1.70 -10.73
N GLY A 353 -20.25 -2.91 -10.63
CA GLY A 353 -18.98 -3.12 -9.94
C GLY A 353 -17.82 -2.32 -10.55
N LEU A 354 -17.74 -2.24 -11.89
CA LEU A 354 -16.76 -1.37 -12.54
C LEU A 354 -17.03 0.12 -12.27
N GLN A 355 -18.29 0.54 -12.28
CA GLN A 355 -18.65 1.93 -12.00
C GLN A 355 -18.19 2.37 -10.60
N LEU A 356 -18.36 1.53 -9.57
CA LEU A 356 -17.86 1.80 -8.21
C LEU A 356 -16.35 2.09 -8.18
N ILE A 357 -15.56 1.38 -9.00
CA ILE A 357 -14.11 1.61 -9.11
C ILE A 357 -13.82 2.93 -9.83
N LEU A 358 -14.58 3.24 -10.87
CA LEU A 358 -14.40 4.45 -11.68
C LEU A 358 -14.85 5.72 -10.95
N ASP A 359 -15.88 5.62 -10.11
CA ASP A 359 -16.41 6.73 -9.31
C ASP A 359 -15.35 7.28 -8.35
N VAL A 360 -14.52 6.40 -7.76
CA VAL A 360 -13.39 6.81 -6.90
C VAL A 360 -12.36 7.66 -7.65
N LEU A 361 -12.23 7.46 -8.97
CA LEU A 361 -11.32 8.21 -9.83
C LEU A 361 -11.96 9.49 -10.38
N ASP A 362 -13.25 9.73 -10.16
CA ASP A 362 -13.94 10.89 -10.71
C ASP A 362 -13.47 12.18 -10.02
N PRO A 363 -12.78 13.08 -10.74
CA PRO A 363 -12.24 14.30 -10.13
C PRO A 363 -13.34 15.27 -9.69
N TYR A 364 -14.55 15.17 -10.22
CA TYR A 364 -15.68 16.04 -9.81
C TYR A 364 -16.29 15.62 -8.47
N GLN A 365 -16.02 14.39 -8.01
CA GLN A 365 -16.38 13.95 -6.66
C GLN A 365 -15.39 14.46 -5.60
N GLU A 366 -14.23 15.02 -6.00
CA GLU A 366 -13.22 15.58 -5.07
C GLU A 366 -13.66 16.91 -4.43
N GLN A 367 -14.59 17.64 -5.04
CA GLN A 367 -15.06 18.95 -4.55
C GLN A 367 -16.12 18.84 -3.45
N ASN A 368 -16.68 17.65 -3.21
CA ASN A 368 -17.51 17.37 -2.05
C ASN A 368 -16.59 16.84 -0.94
N GLU A 369 -16.30 17.70 0.04
CA GLU A 369 -15.34 17.51 1.14
C GLU A 369 -15.59 16.26 2.02
N GLU A 370 -16.64 15.47 1.76
CA GLU A 370 -17.14 14.39 2.63
C GLU A 370 -17.03 12.97 2.04
N SER A 371 -16.62 12.80 0.77
CA SER A 371 -16.79 11.51 0.06
C SER A 371 -15.70 10.46 0.31
N ALA A 372 -14.46 10.87 0.62
CA ALA A 372 -13.35 9.95 0.82
C ALA A 372 -12.93 9.91 2.28
N VAL A 373 -13.61 9.08 3.09
CA VAL A 373 -13.20 8.77 4.46
C VAL A 373 -11.87 8.01 4.40
N VAL A 374 -10.76 8.76 4.44
CA VAL A 374 -9.44 8.18 4.66
C VAL A 374 -9.26 8.07 6.17
N VAL A 375 -9.22 6.85 6.67
CA VAL A 375 -9.01 6.58 8.10
C VAL A 375 -7.56 6.96 8.44
N MET A 376 -7.38 8.09 9.11
CA MET A 376 -6.15 8.37 9.86
C MET A 376 -6.27 7.69 11.22
N GLU A 377 -5.30 6.83 11.56
CA GLU A 377 -5.12 6.39 12.94
C GLU A 377 -4.68 7.60 13.79
N GLU A 378 -5.61 8.23 14.50
CA GLU A 378 -5.26 9.21 15.53
C GLU A 378 -4.51 8.50 16.67
N SER A 379 -3.19 8.68 16.69
CA SER A 379 -2.37 8.29 17.82
C SER A 379 -2.70 9.17 19.03
N ASN A 380 -3.66 8.71 19.85
CA ASN A 380 -3.98 9.11 21.23
C ASN A 380 -3.15 10.29 21.81
N LYS A 381 -3.52 11.54 21.47
CA LYS A 381 -2.99 12.74 22.14
C LYS A 381 -3.58 12.80 23.57
N LYS A 382 -2.81 12.30 24.56
CA LYS A 382 -3.09 12.52 25.98
C LYS A 382 -3.10 14.03 26.26
N VAL A 383 -4.22 14.53 26.75
CA VAL A 383 -4.34 15.86 27.39
C VAL A 383 -3.39 15.88 28.60
N LYS A 384 -2.23 16.53 28.48
CA LYS A 384 -1.37 16.88 29.62
C LYS A 384 -1.83 18.24 30.17
N SER A 385 -2.41 18.22 31.37
CA SER A 385 -2.60 19.41 32.20
C SER A 385 -1.23 19.99 32.60
N ALA A 386 -1.09 21.30 32.47
CA ALA A 386 0.12 22.04 32.78
C ALA A 386 0.43 22.06 34.28
N GLN A 387 1.61 21.57 34.66
CA GLN A 387 2.41 22.13 35.75
C GLN A 387 3.89 21.68 35.60
N ASP A 388 4.75 22.69 35.65
CA ASP A 388 6.22 22.74 35.65
C ASP A 388 7.02 22.31 34.40
N MET A 389 7.75 23.31 33.90
CA MET A 389 8.77 23.22 32.86
C MET A 389 10.04 22.65 33.46
N ASP A 390 10.50 21.53 32.94
CA ASP A 390 11.92 21.23 32.82
C ASP A 390 12.13 20.58 31.45
N GLU A 391 13.07 21.13 30.69
CA GLU A 391 13.35 20.82 29.30
C GLU A 391 13.87 19.38 29.14
N GLU A 392 13.11 18.49 28.50
CA GLU A 392 13.67 17.31 27.83
C GLU A 392 13.01 17.04 26.48
N GLU A 393 13.83 17.22 25.45
CA GLU A 393 13.61 16.84 24.06
C GLU A 393 13.16 15.38 23.93
N SER A 394 11.99 15.18 23.33
CA SER A 394 11.53 13.87 22.91
C SER A 394 11.00 13.97 21.48
N GLU A 395 11.91 13.79 20.52
CA GLU A 395 11.60 13.51 19.12
C GLU A 395 12.11 12.13 18.69
N ASP A 396 11.12 11.31 18.37
CA ASP A 396 10.89 10.68 17.07
C ASP A 396 11.37 9.25 16.78
N SER A 397 10.38 8.54 16.24
CA SER A 397 10.36 7.22 15.64
C SER A 397 10.62 7.40 14.15
N SER A 398 11.88 7.26 13.73
CA SER A 398 12.21 7.19 12.31
C SER A 398 11.75 5.86 11.70
N ASP A 399 10.70 5.95 10.91
CA ASP A 399 10.46 5.15 9.70
C ASP A 399 11.57 5.46 8.69
N GLU A 400 12.19 4.44 8.11
CA GLU A 400 13.19 4.60 7.04
C GLU A 400 12.94 3.51 6.01
N GLY A 401 12.53 3.96 4.82
CA GLY A 401 12.19 3.09 3.71
C GLY A 401 11.61 3.76 2.46
N ASP A 402 11.88 5.04 2.18
CA ASP A 402 12.09 5.52 0.79
C ASP A 402 12.85 6.85 0.78
N THR A 403 14.13 6.78 0.41
CA THR A 403 15.03 7.92 0.27
C THR A 403 14.70 8.73 -0.99
N GLU A 404 14.11 9.90 -0.82
CA GLU A 404 14.34 11.12 -1.62
C GLU A 404 13.94 12.35 -0.77
N GLU A 405 14.63 12.57 0.36
CA GLU A 405 14.59 13.85 1.06
C GLU A 405 15.47 14.86 0.32
N GLU A 406 14.87 15.57 -0.64
CA GLU A 406 15.40 16.87 -1.03
C GLU A 406 15.07 17.87 0.08
N ASN A 407 16.11 18.21 0.84
CA ASN A 407 16.19 19.39 1.67
C ASN A 407 16.02 20.65 0.78
N ASP A 408 14.77 21.03 0.54
CA ASP A 408 14.39 22.37 0.06
C ASP A 408 13.41 23.02 1.05
N SER A 409 13.81 23.07 2.33
CA SER A 409 13.21 23.98 3.31
C SER A 409 14.20 25.08 3.69
N GLY A 410 14.90 25.59 2.69
CA GLY A 410 15.74 26.76 2.81
C GLY A 410 15.01 27.99 2.28
N ASP A 411 14.43 28.77 3.20
CA ASP A 411 14.32 30.23 3.09
C ASP A 411 13.02 30.88 2.57
N GLU A 412 11.82 30.32 2.85
CA GLU A 412 10.55 31.07 2.65
C GLU A 412 9.77 31.44 3.93
N GLU A 413 10.17 30.97 5.12
CA GLU A 413 9.46 31.30 6.38
C GLU A 413 10.04 32.50 7.15
N ARG A 414 10.94 33.30 6.56
CA ARG A 414 11.45 34.52 7.22
C ARG A 414 10.63 35.79 6.97
N ASN A 415 9.58 35.73 6.15
CA ASN A 415 8.75 36.88 5.81
C ASN A 415 7.24 36.58 5.89
N GLU A 416 6.78 35.74 6.82
CA GLU A 416 5.38 35.86 7.23
C GLU A 416 5.26 37.18 8.04
N GLU A 417 4.56 38.16 7.47
CA GLU A 417 4.24 39.41 8.15
C GLU A 417 3.71 39.09 9.55
N VAL A 418 4.43 39.54 10.59
CA VAL A 418 4.03 39.30 11.98
C VAL A 418 2.59 39.74 12.15
N ASP A 419 1.74 38.78 12.52
CA ASP A 419 0.30 38.92 12.75
C ASP A 419 -0.01 40.27 13.42
N GLU A 420 -0.76 41.15 12.74
CA GLU A 420 -1.10 42.49 13.22
C GLU A 420 -1.85 42.43 14.57
N ASP A 421 -2.60 41.34 14.81
CA ASP A 421 -3.26 41.11 16.10
C ASP A 421 -2.24 40.81 17.21
N PHE A 422 -1.16 40.08 16.91
CA PHE A 422 -0.07 39.84 17.86
C PHE A 422 0.70 41.13 18.15
N ARG A 423 0.95 41.96 17.13
CA ARG A 423 1.56 43.29 17.31
C ARG A 423 0.71 44.18 18.20
N SER A 424 -0.60 44.21 17.98
CA SER A 424 -1.53 44.98 18.82
C SER A 424 -1.54 44.48 20.27
N GLN A 425 -1.58 43.16 20.49
CA GLN A 425 -1.55 42.59 21.83
C GLN A 425 -0.22 42.83 22.55
N LEU A 426 0.92 42.70 21.85
CA LEU A 426 2.24 43.03 22.40
C LEU A 426 2.35 44.52 22.74
N MET A 427 1.86 45.40 21.87
CA MET A 427 1.82 46.85 22.12
C MET A 427 0.96 47.18 23.35
N ASN A 428 -0.19 46.53 23.52
CA ASN A 428 -1.04 46.70 24.69
C ASN A 428 -0.36 46.24 25.99
N VAL A 429 0.38 45.12 25.96
CA VAL A 429 1.16 44.63 27.11
C VAL A 429 2.28 45.61 27.47
N LEU A 430 2.99 46.15 26.47
CA LEU A 430 4.05 47.15 26.67
C LEU A 430 3.51 48.50 27.15
N GLN A 431 2.34 48.94 26.67
CA GLN A 431 1.66 50.16 27.14
C GLN A 431 1.15 49.99 28.58
N ALA A 432 0.57 48.84 28.91
CA ALA A 432 0.07 48.56 30.27
C ALA A 432 1.20 48.44 31.31
N GLY A 433 2.42 48.07 30.89
CA GLY A 433 3.61 48.03 31.73
C GLY A 433 4.41 49.34 31.79
N ASN A 434 3.88 50.46 31.30
CA ASN A 434 4.56 51.77 31.22
C ASN A 434 5.92 51.77 30.47
N ALA A 435 6.25 50.72 29.72
CA ALA A 435 7.54 50.56 29.03
C ALA A 435 7.70 51.47 27.79
N LEU A 436 6.67 52.20 27.38
CA LEU A 436 6.64 53.06 26.19
C LEU A 436 6.62 54.57 26.49
N VAL A 437 6.62 54.99 27.75
CA VAL A 437 6.58 56.42 28.13
C VAL A 437 8.00 56.99 28.04
N CYS A 438 8.26 57.84 27.04
CA CYS A 438 9.55 58.49 26.79
C CYS A 438 9.53 60.00 27.14
N ASP A 439 8.68 60.43 28.07
CA ASP A 439 8.64 61.82 28.53
C ASP A 439 8.91 61.91 30.04
N GLU A 440 10.13 62.37 30.36
CA GLU A 440 10.59 63.06 31.57
C GLU A 440 9.85 62.79 32.90
N SER A 441 9.72 61.52 33.31
CA SER A 441 9.36 61.18 34.69
C SER A 441 10.31 60.09 35.19
N ASP A 442 11.28 60.50 36.03
CA ASP A 442 12.23 59.66 36.78
C ASP A 442 11.51 58.82 37.88
N GLU A 443 10.41 58.16 37.54
CA GLU A 443 9.84 57.12 38.39
C GLU A 443 10.48 55.78 37.99
N GLU A 444 11.53 55.39 38.72
CA GLU A 444 12.17 54.08 38.61
C GLU A 444 11.08 52.99 38.67
N LEU A 445 10.91 52.24 37.58
CA LEU A 445 9.99 51.11 37.54
C LEU A 445 10.40 50.10 38.61
N ASP A 446 9.51 49.82 39.55
CA ASP A 446 9.69 48.83 40.61
C ASP A 446 10.07 47.46 40.01
N ASP A 447 11.05 46.76 40.59
CA ASP A 447 11.58 45.48 40.08
C ASP A 447 10.46 44.43 39.93
N GLU A 448 9.45 44.49 40.79
CA GLU A 448 8.26 43.63 40.74
C GLU A 448 7.40 43.91 39.49
N ALA A 449 7.30 45.17 39.07
CA ALA A 449 6.56 45.55 37.85
C ALA A 449 7.29 45.09 36.58
N MET A 450 8.63 45.11 36.59
CA MET A 450 9.44 44.59 35.48
C MET A 450 9.29 43.07 35.32
N MET A 451 9.30 42.31 36.42
CA MET A 451 9.06 40.86 36.40
C MET A 451 7.63 40.51 35.95
N ALA A 452 6.63 41.28 36.38
CA ALA A 452 5.25 41.09 35.94
C ALA A 452 5.08 41.34 34.42
N LEU A 453 5.76 42.35 33.88
CA LEU A 453 5.79 42.63 32.44
C LEU A 453 6.45 41.48 31.66
N ASP A 454 7.61 41.01 32.08
CA ASP A 454 8.33 39.89 31.44
C ASP A 454 7.50 38.59 31.45
N LYS A 455 6.81 38.30 32.56
CA LYS A 455 5.90 37.15 32.66
C LYS A 455 4.73 37.24 31.69
N ASN A 456 4.17 38.43 31.51
CA ASN A 456 3.08 38.66 30.54
C ASN A 456 3.56 38.53 29.10
N ILE A 457 4.74 39.06 28.79
CA ILE A 457 5.39 38.93 27.48
C ILE A 457 5.68 37.44 27.18
N SER A 458 6.26 36.72 28.14
CA SER A 458 6.55 35.29 28.02
C SER A 458 5.28 34.46 27.80
N ALA A 459 4.18 34.78 28.49
CA ALA A 459 2.89 34.12 28.28
C ALA A 459 2.32 34.36 26.87
N LEU A 460 2.44 35.59 26.36
CA LEU A 460 2.01 35.97 25.00
C LEU A 460 2.82 35.22 23.92
N PHE A 461 4.15 35.14 24.06
CA PHE A 461 5.00 34.35 23.17
C PHE A 461 4.69 32.86 23.24
N ALA A 462 4.45 32.31 24.43
CA ALA A 462 4.05 30.91 24.59
C ALA A 462 2.69 30.60 23.92
N GLU A 463 1.75 31.54 23.95
CA GLU A 463 0.48 31.41 23.25
C GLU A 463 0.65 31.52 21.73
N GLN A 464 1.45 32.47 21.25
CA GLN A 464 1.75 32.60 19.82
C GLN A 464 2.45 31.36 19.28
N GLN A 465 3.45 30.83 19.99
CA GLN A 465 4.13 29.59 19.64
C GLN A 465 3.15 28.41 19.53
N LYS A 466 2.19 28.30 20.45
CA LYS A 466 1.13 27.28 20.38
C LYS A 466 0.21 27.47 19.17
N ARG A 467 -0.14 28.72 18.82
CA ARG A 467 -0.97 29.02 17.63
C ARG A 467 -0.23 28.69 16.33
N ILE A 468 1.05 29.03 16.24
CA ILE A 468 1.90 28.70 15.09
C ILE A 468 2.03 27.18 14.97
N GLN A 469 2.32 26.48 16.08
CA GLN A 469 2.40 25.02 16.06
C GLN A 469 1.06 24.38 15.68
N ALA A 470 -0.08 24.90 16.15
CA ALA A 470 -1.40 24.40 15.76
C ALA A 470 -1.69 24.61 14.27
N LYS A 471 -1.32 25.77 13.70
CA LYS A 471 -1.42 26.03 12.25
C LYS A 471 -0.53 25.09 11.45
N LYS A 472 0.69 24.80 11.94
CA LYS A 472 1.62 23.85 11.33
C LYS A 472 1.08 22.42 11.37
N ASP A 473 0.63 21.95 12.53
CA ASP A 473 0.01 20.64 12.73
C ASP A 473 -1.21 20.46 11.79
N GLU A 474 -2.04 21.49 11.64
CA GLU A 474 -3.21 21.46 10.74
C GLU A 474 -2.80 21.37 9.27
N LYS A 475 -1.83 22.20 8.85
CA LYS A 475 -1.28 22.17 7.48
C LYS A 475 -0.67 20.80 7.17
N ASP A 476 0.05 20.21 8.12
CA ASP A 476 0.66 18.90 7.97
C ASP A 476 -0.38 17.77 7.97
N ARG A 477 -1.47 17.89 8.74
CA ARG A 477 -2.62 16.97 8.69
C ARG A 477 -3.29 17.00 7.31
N MET A 478 -3.60 18.19 6.79
CA MET A 478 -4.21 18.37 5.46
C MET A 478 -3.31 17.83 4.34
N ARG A 479 -1.99 18.06 4.44
CA ARG A 479 -1.00 17.47 3.51
C ARG A 479 -1.03 15.95 3.57
N LYS A 480 -0.94 15.34 4.75
CA LYS A 480 -0.98 13.88 4.91
C LYS A 480 -2.28 13.28 4.38
N GLU A 481 -3.42 13.95 4.57
CA GLU A 481 -4.69 13.52 4.00
C GLU A 481 -4.69 13.59 2.47
N LYS A 482 -4.19 14.68 1.87
CA LYS A 482 -4.01 14.80 0.40
C LYS A 482 -3.18 13.64 -0.14
N ILE A 483 -2.07 13.31 0.54
CA ILE A 483 -1.18 12.19 0.19
C ILE A 483 -1.93 10.86 0.20
N LEU A 484 -2.63 10.56 1.28
CA LEU A 484 -3.36 9.29 1.42
C LEU A 484 -4.51 9.16 0.42
N ARG A 485 -5.25 10.25 0.15
CA ARG A 485 -6.31 10.29 -0.88
C ARG A 485 -5.74 9.98 -2.27
N ARG A 486 -4.53 10.48 -2.58
CA ARG A 486 -3.86 10.21 -3.86
C ARG A 486 -3.29 8.79 -3.92
N ASP A 487 -2.66 8.29 -2.86
CA ASP A 487 -2.21 6.89 -2.77
C ASP A 487 -3.38 5.92 -2.95
N PHE A 488 -4.54 6.20 -2.34
CA PHE A 488 -5.76 5.43 -2.56
C PHE A 488 -6.16 5.39 -4.04
N LYS A 489 -6.13 6.52 -4.76
CA LYS A 489 -6.42 6.55 -6.21
C LYS A 489 -5.39 5.78 -7.03
N ILE A 490 -4.10 5.86 -6.68
CA ILE A 490 -3.03 5.07 -7.29
C ILE A 490 -3.28 3.56 -7.08
N LYS A 491 -3.78 3.16 -5.92
CA LYS A 491 -4.18 1.77 -5.62
C LYS A 491 -5.41 1.35 -6.43
N VAL A 492 -6.40 2.21 -6.59
CA VAL A 492 -7.59 1.93 -7.43
C VAL A 492 -7.21 1.78 -8.90
N LEU A 493 -6.24 2.56 -9.39
CA LEU A 493 -5.67 2.38 -10.72
C LEU A 493 -5.00 1.01 -10.91
N ASP A 494 -4.48 0.36 -9.86
CA ASP A 494 -4.00 -1.02 -9.96
C ASP A 494 -5.12 -2.00 -10.30
N LEU A 495 -6.35 -1.75 -9.82
CA LEU A 495 -7.53 -2.56 -10.17
C LEU A 495 -7.93 -2.32 -11.62
N VAL A 496 -7.93 -1.06 -12.08
CA VAL A 496 -8.23 -0.72 -13.48
C VAL A 496 -7.21 -1.37 -14.43
N GLU A 497 -5.92 -1.27 -14.11
CA GLU A 497 -4.85 -1.94 -14.88
C GLU A 497 -5.06 -3.46 -14.94
N ALA A 498 -5.37 -4.08 -13.80
CA ALA A 498 -5.64 -5.51 -13.71
C ALA A 498 -6.86 -5.91 -14.56
N PHE A 499 -7.92 -5.10 -14.56
CA PHE A 499 -9.11 -5.30 -15.40
C PHE A 499 -8.76 -5.26 -16.89
N LEU A 500 -8.08 -4.21 -17.35
CA LEU A 500 -7.70 -4.03 -18.75
C LEU A 500 -6.79 -5.18 -19.26
N THR A 501 -5.87 -5.65 -18.41
CA THR A 501 -4.93 -6.71 -18.76
C THR A 501 -5.62 -8.08 -18.84
N LYS A 502 -6.60 -8.35 -17.97
CA LYS A 502 -7.26 -9.67 -17.85
C LYS A 502 -8.54 -9.81 -18.67
N GLN A 503 -9.23 -8.70 -18.96
CA GLN A 503 -10.53 -8.66 -19.61
C GLN A 503 -10.53 -7.70 -20.81
N SER A 504 -9.44 -7.66 -21.58
CA SER A 504 -9.31 -6.84 -22.80
C SER A 504 -10.38 -7.13 -23.87
N GLU A 505 -11.02 -8.30 -23.81
CA GLU A 505 -12.11 -8.70 -24.71
C GLU A 505 -13.51 -8.27 -24.23
N ASN A 506 -13.65 -7.77 -23.00
CA ASN A 506 -14.94 -7.38 -22.43
C ASN A 506 -15.38 -5.99 -22.94
N PRO A 507 -16.63 -5.81 -23.40
CA PRO A 507 -17.14 -4.48 -23.82
C PRO A 507 -17.04 -3.38 -22.75
N LEU A 508 -17.01 -3.75 -21.47
CA LEU A 508 -16.86 -2.81 -20.35
C LEU A 508 -15.53 -2.01 -20.40
N VAL A 509 -14.55 -2.43 -21.20
CA VAL A 509 -13.31 -1.67 -21.45
C VAL A 509 -13.59 -0.28 -22.02
N PHE A 510 -14.66 -0.10 -22.79
CA PHE A 510 -15.01 1.22 -23.36
C PHE A 510 -15.44 2.22 -22.29
N ASP A 511 -16.08 1.75 -21.21
CA ASP A 511 -16.55 2.59 -20.10
C ASP A 511 -15.37 3.19 -19.30
N VAL A 512 -14.16 2.62 -19.43
CA VAL A 512 -12.92 3.09 -18.76
C VAL A 512 -12.26 4.26 -19.50
N ILE A 513 -12.48 4.40 -20.81
CA ILE A 513 -11.77 5.36 -21.66
C ILE A 513 -12.02 6.80 -21.20
N GLU A 514 -13.28 7.18 -21.01
CA GLU A 514 -13.63 8.56 -20.67
C GLU A 514 -13.20 8.96 -19.25
N PRO A 515 -13.40 8.14 -18.20
CA PRO A 515 -12.87 8.42 -16.86
C PRO A 515 -11.34 8.63 -16.83
N LEU A 516 -10.56 7.77 -17.50
CA LEU A 516 -9.10 7.95 -17.55
C LEU A 516 -8.68 9.24 -18.25
N LEU A 517 -9.38 9.63 -19.32
CA LEU A 517 -9.10 10.88 -20.03
C LEU A 517 -9.41 12.11 -19.15
N ARG A 518 -10.50 12.07 -18.37
CA ARG A 518 -10.85 13.15 -17.43
C ARG A 518 -9.79 13.31 -16.34
N VAL A 519 -9.30 12.20 -15.79
CA VAL A 519 -8.21 12.22 -14.81
C VAL A 519 -6.94 12.85 -15.40
N ILE A 520 -6.55 12.47 -16.61
CA ILE A 520 -5.36 13.04 -17.28
C ILE A 520 -5.54 14.54 -17.53
N GLU A 521 -6.72 14.97 -17.97
CA GLU A 521 -7.03 16.38 -18.21
C GLU A 521 -6.90 17.22 -16.93
N GLN A 522 -7.42 16.72 -15.80
CA GLN A 522 -7.34 17.43 -14.54
C GLN A 522 -5.92 17.47 -13.97
N CYS A 523 -5.21 16.34 -13.95
CA CYS A 523 -3.85 16.28 -13.40
C CYS A 523 -2.80 17.02 -14.24
N MET A 524 -3.08 17.31 -15.51
CA MET A 524 -2.23 18.18 -16.34
C MET A 524 -2.52 19.67 -16.13
N SER A 525 -3.62 20.01 -15.44
CA SER A 525 -4.03 21.39 -15.15
C SER A 525 -3.66 21.86 -13.74
N SER A 526 -3.21 20.94 -12.87
CA SER A 526 -2.85 21.20 -11.47
C SER A 526 -1.33 21.40 -11.27
N ASP A 527 -0.95 22.10 -10.20
CA ASP A 527 0.44 22.45 -9.89
C ASP A 527 1.33 21.22 -9.68
N SER A 528 2.63 21.37 -9.98
CA SER A 528 3.62 20.30 -10.13
C SER A 528 4.09 19.64 -8.82
N ASP A 529 3.17 19.10 -8.01
CA ASP A 529 3.52 18.23 -6.88
C ASP A 529 4.04 16.88 -7.41
N LYS A 530 5.16 16.36 -6.85
CA LYS A 530 5.76 15.04 -7.25
C LYS A 530 4.70 13.91 -7.29
N GLN A 531 3.75 13.91 -6.34
CA GLN A 531 2.68 12.91 -6.29
C GLN A 531 1.61 13.05 -7.37
N GLU A 532 1.34 14.27 -7.82
CA GLU A 532 0.43 14.52 -8.95
C GLU A 532 1.05 14.02 -10.25
N VAL A 533 2.38 14.19 -10.38
CA VAL A 533 3.16 13.62 -11.49
C VAL A 533 3.11 12.09 -11.48
N ASP A 534 3.29 11.44 -10.33
CA ASP A 534 3.24 9.97 -10.24
C ASP A 534 1.85 9.40 -10.59
N PHE A 535 0.79 10.02 -10.07
CA PHE A 535 -0.58 9.63 -10.36
C PHE A 535 -0.90 9.80 -11.85
N LEU A 536 -0.49 10.92 -12.44
CA LEU A 536 -0.61 11.20 -13.87
C LEU A 536 0.19 10.21 -14.72
N GLN A 537 1.46 9.96 -14.37
CA GLN A 537 2.34 9.05 -15.08
C GLN A 537 1.76 7.63 -15.08
N LYS A 538 1.24 7.17 -13.93
CA LYS A 538 0.57 5.88 -13.84
C LYS A 538 -0.70 5.83 -14.70
N THR A 539 -1.56 6.84 -14.63
CA THR A 539 -2.78 6.93 -15.44
C THR A 539 -2.47 6.91 -16.93
N ALA A 540 -1.49 7.71 -17.36
CA ALA A 540 -1.02 7.79 -18.74
C ALA A 540 -0.40 6.46 -19.22
N ASN A 541 0.36 5.78 -18.35
CA ASN A 541 0.93 4.47 -18.64
C ASN A 541 -0.16 3.41 -18.84
N ILE A 542 -1.17 3.37 -17.97
CA ILE A 542 -2.32 2.45 -18.11
C ILE A 542 -3.05 2.73 -19.42
N PHE A 543 -3.34 4.00 -19.71
CA PHE A 543 -4.02 4.39 -20.94
C PHE A 543 -3.21 4.01 -22.20
N LYS A 544 -1.92 4.33 -22.26
CA LYS A 544 -1.10 4.04 -23.45
C LYS A 544 -0.80 2.55 -23.59
N ASN A 545 -0.31 1.91 -22.53
CA ASN A 545 0.25 0.56 -22.58
C ASN A 545 -0.78 -0.54 -22.35
N SER A 546 -1.76 -0.31 -21.47
CA SER A 546 -2.75 -1.32 -21.10
C SER A 546 -4.07 -1.20 -21.87
N LEU A 547 -4.37 -0.05 -22.48
CA LEU A 547 -5.57 0.16 -23.30
C LEU A 547 -5.26 0.30 -24.80
N CYS A 548 -4.40 1.26 -25.22
CA CYS A 548 -4.23 1.56 -26.64
C CYS A 548 -3.29 0.60 -27.40
N ARG A 549 -2.20 0.15 -26.76
CA ARG A 549 -1.16 -0.70 -27.38
C ARG A 549 -1.45 -2.21 -27.46
N PRO A 550 -2.21 -2.85 -26.56
CA PRO A 550 -2.39 -4.30 -26.59
C PRO A 550 -2.91 -4.82 -27.93
N LYS A 551 -2.49 -6.05 -28.28
CA LYS A 551 -2.94 -6.74 -29.49
C LYS A 551 -4.33 -7.37 -29.32
N GLN A 552 -4.71 -7.66 -28.08
CA GLN A 552 -6.04 -8.14 -27.72
C GLN A 552 -6.97 -6.96 -27.46
N TYR A 553 -8.16 -7.02 -28.03
CA TYR A 553 -9.21 -6.01 -27.93
C TYR A 553 -10.57 -6.69 -28.08
N CYS A 554 -11.66 -6.01 -27.69
CA CYS A 554 -13.01 -6.54 -27.79
C CYS A 554 -13.37 -6.96 -29.23
N LYS A 555 -13.68 -8.25 -29.41
CA LYS A 555 -13.95 -8.87 -30.72
C LYS A 555 -15.44 -8.99 -31.08
N ARG A 556 -16.35 -8.55 -30.20
CA ARG A 556 -17.80 -8.69 -30.35
C ARG A 556 -18.46 -7.33 -30.22
N VAL A 557 -18.45 -6.59 -31.31
CA VAL A 557 -18.79 -5.15 -31.32
C VAL A 557 -19.98 -4.84 -32.23
N ASP A 558 -20.54 -5.83 -32.91
CA ASP A 558 -21.61 -5.64 -33.90
C ASP A 558 -22.85 -4.93 -33.34
N ALA A 559 -23.20 -5.20 -32.07
CA ALA A 559 -24.31 -4.55 -31.40
C ALA A 559 -24.02 -3.11 -30.93
N LEU A 560 -22.74 -2.72 -30.83
CA LEU A 560 -22.26 -1.44 -30.32
C LEU A 560 -21.66 -0.55 -31.42
N GLN A 561 -21.75 -0.97 -32.69
CA GLN A 561 -21.09 -0.32 -33.81
C GLN A 561 -21.44 1.17 -33.91
N GLU A 562 -22.73 1.53 -33.84
CA GLU A 562 -23.18 2.92 -33.90
C GLU A 562 -22.70 3.76 -32.71
N ASP A 563 -22.80 3.19 -31.50
CA ASP A 563 -22.36 3.85 -30.28
C ASP A 563 -20.85 4.14 -30.30
N LEU A 564 -20.05 3.21 -30.84
CA LEU A 564 -18.61 3.40 -31.00
C LEU A 564 -18.27 4.47 -32.05
N HIS A 565 -18.98 4.55 -33.17
CA HIS A 565 -18.76 5.63 -34.14
C HIS A 565 -19.13 7.00 -33.55
N ALA A 566 -20.23 7.08 -32.82
CA ALA A 566 -20.60 8.29 -32.08
C ALA A 566 -19.56 8.63 -31.00
N PHE A 567 -18.93 7.62 -30.39
CA PHE A 567 -17.86 7.81 -29.41
C PHE A 567 -16.57 8.34 -30.06
N VAL A 568 -16.15 7.79 -31.21
CA VAL A 568 -15.03 8.32 -32.01
C VAL A 568 -15.26 9.79 -32.36
N GLU A 569 -16.46 10.12 -32.85
CA GLU A 569 -16.84 11.49 -33.17
C GLU A 569 -16.75 12.43 -31.97
N ARG A 570 -17.21 11.98 -30.80
CA ARG A 570 -17.11 12.74 -29.55
C ARG A 570 -15.66 12.98 -29.14
N LEU A 571 -14.80 11.95 -29.23
CA LEU A 571 -13.38 12.04 -28.85
C LEU A 571 -12.60 12.96 -29.77
N VAL A 572 -12.78 12.87 -31.10
CA VAL A 572 -12.12 13.76 -32.05
C VAL A 572 -12.59 15.20 -31.87
N LYS A 573 -13.90 15.43 -31.68
CA LYS A 573 -14.43 16.77 -31.39
C LYS A 573 -13.88 17.35 -30.08
N LYS A 574 -13.68 16.53 -29.04
CA LYS A 574 -13.02 16.95 -27.79
C LYS A 574 -11.54 17.29 -28.04
N ALA A 575 -10.79 16.42 -28.72
CA ALA A 575 -9.39 16.67 -29.08
C ALA A 575 -9.19 18.01 -29.81
N CYS A 576 -10.09 18.37 -30.73
CA CYS A 576 -10.04 19.64 -31.44
C CYS A 576 -10.38 20.88 -30.59
N LYS A 577 -11.01 20.71 -29.42
CA LYS A 577 -11.45 21.80 -28.53
C LYS A 577 -10.46 22.12 -27.41
N HIS A 578 -9.59 21.18 -27.04
CA HIS A 578 -8.59 21.42 -26.00
C HIS A 578 -7.55 22.45 -26.46
N THR A 579 -6.97 23.15 -25.49
CA THR A 579 -5.88 24.12 -25.67
C THR A 579 -4.51 23.45 -25.54
N ASP A 580 -4.40 22.45 -24.66
CA ASP A 580 -3.17 21.68 -24.47
C ASP A 580 -3.04 20.55 -25.50
N SER A 581 -1.91 20.57 -26.21
CA SER A 581 -1.55 19.58 -27.20
C SER A 581 -1.30 18.18 -26.60
N SER A 582 -0.80 18.12 -25.37
CA SER A 582 -0.55 16.87 -24.66
C SER A 582 -1.86 16.15 -24.33
N VAL A 583 -2.85 16.87 -23.78
CA VAL A 583 -4.19 16.33 -23.52
C VAL A 583 -4.88 15.93 -24.83
N ALA A 584 -4.80 16.77 -25.87
CA ALA A 584 -5.36 16.46 -27.19
C ALA A 584 -4.78 15.16 -27.78
N LEU A 585 -3.49 14.86 -27.54
CA LEU A 585 -2.86 13.61 -27.97
C LEU A 585 -3.52 12.36 -27.36
N TYR A 586 -3.92 12.42 -26.09
CA TYR A 586 -4.60 11.30 -25.43
C TYR A 586 -5.99 11.07 -26.01
N TYR A 587 -6.79 12.13 -26.19
CA TYR A 587 -8.11 12.04 -26.85
C TYR A 587 -7.99 11.52 -28.29
N PHE A 588 -7.00 11.98 -29.05
CA PHE A 588 -6.73 11.49 -30.39
C PHE A 588 -6.30 10.01 -30.36
N SER A 589 -5.43 9.61 -29.43
CA SER A 589 -5.00 8.21 -29.26
C SER A 589 -6.16 7.27 -28.89
N ALA A 590 -7.11 7.71 -28.05
CA ALA A 590 -8.34 6.96 -27.77
C ALA A 590 -9.16 6.76 -29.05
N SER A 591 -9.29 7.79 -29.89
CA SER A 591 -10.00 7.68 -31.17
C SER A 591 -9.35 6.65 -32.10
N LEU A 592 -8.00 6.62 -32.17
CA LEU A 592 -7.26 5.62 -32.94
C LEU A 592 -7.42 4.20 -32.39
N TYR A 593 -7.52 4.05 -31.07
CA TYR A 593 -7.82 2.76 -30.44
C TYR A 593 -9.20 2.26 -30.85
N LEU A 594 -10.24 3.10 -30.79
CA LEU A 594 -11.59 2.73 -31.23
C LEU A 594 -11.63 2.40 -32.73
N LEU A 595 -10.89 3.12 -33.58
CA LEU A 595 -10.74 2.77 -35.00
C LEU A 595 -10.11 1.39 -35.19
N LYS A 596 -9.08 1.05 -34.41
CA LYS A 596 -8.43 -0.26 -34.44
C LYS A 596 -9.44 -1.36 -34.07
N VAL A 597 -10.29 -1.11 -33.08
CA VAL A 597 -11.36 -2.02 -32.67
C VAL A 597 -12.42 -2.18 -33.76
N LEU A 598 -12.90 -1.09 -34.36
CA LEU A 598 -13.91 -1.12 -35.41
C LEU A 598 -13.42 -1.82 -36.69
N LYS A 599 -12.17 -1.56 -37.11
CA LYS A 599 -11.54 -2.21 -38.26
C LYS A 599 -11.23 -3.70 -38.01
N GLY A 600 -10.89 -4.04 -36.77
CA GLY A 600 -10.50 -5.40 -36.38
C GLY A 600 -11.66 -6.40 -36.27
N ASN A 601 -12.90 -5.93 -36.28
CA ASN A 601 -14.11 -6.75 -36.16
C ASN A 601 -14.80 -6.90 -37.51
N MET A 602 -15.15 -8.12 -37.91
CA MET A 602 -15.88 -8.38 -39.15
C MET A 602 -17.39 -8.36 -38.87
N SER A 603 -18.14 -7.56 -39.61
CA SER A 603 -19.61 -7.55 -39.54
C SER A 603 -20.17 -8.77 -40.24
N ASP A 604 -20.98 -9.58 -39.55
CA ASP A 604 -21.69 -10.75 -40.12
C ASP A 604 -22.80 -10.38 -41.14
N LYS A 605 -22.88 -9.13 -41.59
CA LYS A 605 -23.86 -8.68 -42.59
C LYS A 605 -23.38 -8.98 -44.02
N THR A 606 -23.52 -10.22 -44.46
CA THR A 606 -23.77 -10.52 -45.88
C THR A 606 -25.14 -11.21 -46.03
N PRO A 607 -26.10 -10.66 -46.80
CA PRO A 607 -27.35 -11.35 -47.08
C PRO A 607 -27.21 -12.29 -48.30
N THR A 608 -27.80 -13.49 -48.16
CA THR A 608 -28.39 -14.38 -49.22
C THR A 608 -27.50 -15.41 -49.95
N PRO A 609 -28.09 -16.53 -50.47
CA PRO A 609 -27.85 -17.92 -50.03
C PRO A 609 -27.02 -18.77 -51.02
N PRO A 610 -26.61 -20.02 -50.67
CA PRO A 610 -25.72 -20.82 -51.51
C PRO A 610 -26.46 -21.52 -52.65
N THR A 611 -26.20 -21.11 -53.88
CA THR A 611 -26.51 -21.92 -55.08
C THR A 611 -25.28 -22.76 -55.43
N PRO A 612 -25.36 -24.10 -55.50
CA PRO A 612 -24.20 -24.94 -55.78
C PRO A 612 -24.03 -25.12 -57.29
N LEU A 613 -22.85 -24.81 -57.82
CA LEU A 613 -22.37 -25.40 -59.08
C LEU A 613 -20.90 -25.83 -58.97
N PRO A 614 -20.51 -26.90 -59.68
CA PRO A 614 -19.35 -27.72 -59.34
C PRO A 614 -18.16 -27.45 -60.26
N GLY A 615 -16.96 -27.82 -59.77
CA GLY A 615 -15.92 -28.37 -60.65
C GLY A 615 -14.66 -27.52 -60.82
N LYS A 616 -13.66 -27.93 -60.03
CA LYS A 616 -12.31 -28.30 -60.50
C LYS A 616 -11.30 -27.21 -60.93
N HIS A 617 -10.23 -27.23 -60.14
CA HIS A 617 -8.80 -27.08 -60.45
C HIS A 617 -8.08 -25.77 -60.11
N SER A 618 -7.06 -25.97 -59.25
CA SER A 618 -5.82 -25.21 -59.04
C SER A 618 -5.93 -23.76 -58.57
N ASN A 619 -5.37 -23.45 -57.39
CA ASN A 619 -4.19 -22.59 -57.25
C ASN A 619 -3.94 -22.13 -55.80
N ALA A 620 -2.65 -21.94 -55.50
CA ALA A 620 -2.02 -20.89 -54.69
C ALA A 620 -2.70 -20.42 -53.38
N ILE A 621 -1.94 -20.60 -52.28
CA ILE A 621 -1.70 -19.64 -51.18
C ILE A 621 -2.86 -18.64 -50.90
N PRO A 622 -3.66 -18.84 -49.84
CA PRO A 622 -4.59 -17.81 -49.39
C PRO A 622 -3.88 -16.84 -48.44
N GLN A 623 -3.08 -15.89 -48.98
CA GLN A 623 -2.53 -14.78 -48.18
C GLN A 623 -2.83 -13.38 -48.73
N ALA A 624 -3.52 -13.23 -49.86
CA ALA A 624 -3.73 -11.91 -50.47
C ALA A 624 -5.15 -11.33 -50.32
N SER A 625 -6.14 -12.09 -49.84
CA SER A 625 -7.55 -11.66 -49.84
C SER A 625 -8.08 -11.17 -48.48
N GLN A 626 -7.28 -11.23 -47.41
CA GLN A 626 -7.69 -10.86 -46.04
C GLN A 626 -7.43 -9.39 -45.66
N LEU A 627 -6.87 -8.57 -46.55
CA LEU A 627 -6.39 -7.22 -46.23
C LEU A 627 -7.35 -6.06 -46.57
N LEU A 628 -8.52 -6.32 -47.17
CA LEU A 628 -9.41 -5.26 -47.71
C LEU A 628 -10.80 -5.18 -47.05
N GLY A 629 -11.11 -6.01 -46.06
CA GLY A 629 -12.38 -5.88 -45.33
C GLY A 629 -12.31 -4.68 -44.37
N THR A 630 -13.14 -3.66 -44.58
CA THR A 630 -13.34 -2.54 -43.64
C THR A 630 -14.01 -2.98 -42.33
N GLY A 631 -14.34 -4.26 -42.16
CA GLY A 631 -14.90 -4.78 -40.93
C GLY A 631 -16.20 -4.07 -40.56
N CYS A 632 -16.34 -3.65 -39.31
CA CYS A 632 -17.44 -2.84 -38.80
C CYS A 632 -17.17 -1.33 -38.93
N LEU A 633 -16.13 -0.90 -39.65
CA LEU A 633 -15.77 0.51 -39.79
C LEU A 633 -16.56 1.18 -40.93
N ASP A 634 -17.28 2.25 -40.61
CA ASP A 634 -17.81 3.19 -41.59
C ASP A 634 -16.70 4.15 -42.06
N MET A 635 -16.05 3.78 -43.16
CA MET A 635 -14.96 4.56 -43.74
C MET A 635 -15.37 5.96 -44.16
N GLU A 636 -16.59 6.17 -44.66
CA GLU A 636 -17.02 7.48 -45.12
C GLU A 636 -17.19 8.44 -43.94
N ARG A 637 -17.90 7.99 -42.90
CA ARG A 637 -18.14 8.77 -41.68
C ARG A 637 -16.82 9.15 -40.99
N VAL A 638 -15.91 8.19 -40.87
CA VAL A 638 -14.60 8.40 -40.24
C VAL A 638 -13.71 9.32 -41.09
N THR A 639 -13.69 9.13 -42.41
CA THR A 639 -12.86 9.95 -43.31
C THR A 639 -13.29 11.42 -43.27
N VAL A 640 -14.60 11.69 -43.25
CA VAL A 640 -15.12 13.06 -43.13
C VAL A 640 -14.66 13.69 -41.81
N LEU A 641 -14.74 12.95 -40.70
CA LEU A 641 -14.35 13.42 -39.37
C LEU A 641 -12.85 13.77 -39.29
N TYR A 642 -11.96 12.86 -39.69
CA TYR A 642 -10.52 13.12 -39.65
C TYR A 642 -10.07 14.15 -40.68
N ARG A 643 -10.76 14.25 -41.83
CA ARG A 643 -10.53 15.34 -42.80
C ARG A 643 -10.85 16.69 -42.17
N GLN A 644 -11.98 16.83 -41.48
CA GLN A 644 -12.33 18.06 -40.77
C GLN A 644 -11.29 18.41 -39.70
N ALA A 645 -10.81 17.42 -38.94
CA ALA A 645 -9.76 17.63 -37.95
C ALA A 645 -8.43 18.08 -38.59
N LEU A 646 -8.03 17.46 -39.72
CA LEU A 646 -6.83 17.85 -40.46
C LEU A 646 -6.95 19.26 -41.07
N THR A 647 -8.11 19.61 -41.63
CA THR A 647 -8.37 20.96 -42.11
C THR A 647 -8.27 21.98 -40.98
N GLN A 648 -8.82 21.69 -39.79
CA GLN A 648 -8.67 22.59 -38.64
C GLN A 648 -7.21 22.76 -38.21
N PHE A 649 -6.42 21.70 -38.21
CA PHE A 649 -4.97 21.76 -37.95
C PHE A 649 -4.24 22.64 -38.97
N LEU A 650 -4.52 22.47 -40.26
CA LEU A 650 -3.83 23.21 -41.33
C LEU A 650 -4.28 24.67 -41.48
N THR A 651 -5.48 25.02 -40.99
CA THR A 651 -6.07 26.36 -41.18
C THR A 651 -6.04 27.24 -39.94
N LYS A 652 -6.01 26.65 -38.72
CA LYS A 652 -5.98 27.42 -37.47
C LYS A 652 -4.57 27.51 -36.91
N ARG A 653 -4.14 28.73 -36.56
CA ARG A 653 -2.81 29.03 -36.02
C ARG A 653 -2.56 28.45 -34.62
N ASN A 654 -3.60 28.29 -33.80
CA ASN A 654 -3.53 27.78 -32.42
C ASN A 654 -4.31 26.46 -32.28
N SER A 655 -4.04 25.47 -33.14
CA SER A 655 -4.61 24.13 -32.98
C SER A 655 -3.82 23.32 -31.95
N ALA A 656 -4.51 22.60 -31.05
CA ALA A 656 -3.85 21.65 -30.15
C ALA A 656 -3.42 20.34 -30.84
N LEU A 657 -3.89 20.10 -32.07
CA LEU A 657 -3.48 18.93 -32.86
C LEU A 657 -2.06 19.11 -33.38
N THR A 658 -1.30 18.02 -33.49
CA THR A 658 0.09 18.04 -33.99
C THR A 658 0.27 17.16 -35.22
N SER A 659 1.32 17.41 -35.99
CA SER A 659 1.72 16.56 -37.13
C SER A 659 1.91 15.10 -36.70
N SER A 660 2.48 14.87 -35.51
CA SER A 660 2.72 13.52 -34.97
C SER A 660 1.44 12.69 -34.82
N MET A 661 0.29 13.33 -34.53
CA MET A 661 -1.00 12.64 -34.42
C MET A 661 -1.45 12.10 -35.77
N PHE A 662 -1.33 12.92 -36.82
CA PHE A 662 -1.72 12.52 -38.17
C PHE A 662 -0.71 11.52 -38.77
N ASP A 663 0.58 11.66 -38.48
CA ASP A 663 1.58 10.65 -38.85
C ASP A 663 1.25 9.28 -38.23
N ASP A 664 0.83 9.23 -36.97
CA ASP A 664 0.42 7.99 -36.30
C ASP A 664 -0.88 7.41 -36.91
N LEU A 665 -1.85 8.26 -37.27
CA LEU A 665 -3.04 7.84 -38.02
C LEU A 665 -2.66 7.18 -39.35
N PHE A 666 -1.84 7.85 -40.17
CA PHE A 666 -1.45 7.35 -41.49
C PHE A 666 -0.58 6.10 -41.41
N ARG A 667 0.31 5.99 -40.42
CA ARG A 667 1.13 4.79 -40.20
C ARG A 667 0.32 3.58 -39.75
N ARG A 668 -0.66 3.78 -38.87
CA ARG A 668 -1.50 2.68 -38.33
C ARG A 668 -2.62 2.27 -39.28
N PHE A 669 -3.12 3.20 -40.08
CA PHE A 669 -4.21 2.99 -41.02
C PHE A 669 -3.81 3.53 -42.41
N PRO A 670 -2.86 2.86 -43.09
CA PRO A 670 -2.56 3.20 -44.47
C PRO A 670 -3.80 2.94 -45.32
N VAL A 671 -4.15 3.93 -46.16
CA VAL A 671 -5.24 3.86 -47.13
C VAL A 671 -4.82 3.03 -48.31
#